data_AF-A0A6I9UN57-F1
#
_entry.id   AF-A0A6I9UN57-F1
#
_cell.length_a   1.000
_cell.length_b   1.000
_cell.length_c   1.000
_cell.angle_alpha   90.00
_cell.angle_beta   90.00
_cell.angle_gamma   90.00
#
_symmetry.space_group_name_H-M   'P 1'
#
loop_
_entity.id
_entity.type
_entity.pdbx_description
1 polymer ?
#
loop_
_entity_poly.entity_id
_entity_poly.type
_entity_poly.pdbx_seq_one_letter_code
_entity_poly.pdbx_strand_id
1 'polypeptide(L)'
;MDIIESIDNLSVQDPPGEDFSAADLDWVKLGSEDRYDDVALIPYDRVDAFIIGECSNVECPTRFHIERGRKRAKGSLKQYKNDEYLEYRLYWCSFGPENYGEGGGILPSRRYRLNTRNRAARPQSMRGCTCHFVVKRLYARPSLALLIYNERRHVNKAGFVCHGPLDRDAIGPGAKKIPYVCSEIQQQTMSMIYLGIPEENVLEKHIEGIQRYCGSDAKVKSLASQYVQKLGMIIKRSTHELDLDDQASIRLWVERNKKSIFFYRDTSETDPFILGIQTEWQLQQMIRFGHRNIIAADSTFGIKKLKYPLCTLLVFDSRQHALPVAWIITRSIAKPDVAKWMKALLDRVHSVDPGWKASGFLIDDAAAEIEPIREVFSCPILFSLWRVRRSWLRHIVKKCTNIEVQREMFKRLGQIMYSIWGGVDLAVALEEFSLDFVDQTSFMQYFKDSWVPKIEMWLTSMKTLPLASQEASGAIEAYHVKLKTKLYDDSHLGSLQRVDWLVHKLTTELHSSYWLDRYADESDSFVNVKEEYIASTSWHRALQIPDNAISLDDRDHLFAKVVSQKDSKVTRVVWNPGSEFAHCDCEWSLQGNLCKHIIKVNMVCENLQCYQSSLSFQSLKNILIDLWEKPMDDSVALDISTAWTHQMLDQVQKLVELNSSDDIGLVVNNMPLKWVAKKVRTTSGRQSSTLALSSSSKNDYARKRNRKRKRLSRFR
;
A
#
# COMPACT_ATOMS: atom_id res chain seq x y z
N MET A 1 37.17 -24.42 11.83
CA MET A 1 36.70 -24.70 13.21
C MET A 1 36.35 -26.17 13.23
N ASP A 2 37.07 -26.93 14.03
CA ASP A 2 36.92 -28.38 14.10
C ASP A 2 35.63 -28.74 14.86
N ILE A 3 34.88 -29.71 14.34
CA ILE A 3 33.67 -30.23 14.98
C ILE A 3 34.13 -31.28 16.00
N ILE A 4 33.72 -31.12 17.26
CA ILE A 4 34.02 -32.07 18.32
C ILE A 4 32.81 -32.99 18.57
N GLU A 5 33.07 -34.26 18.86
CA GLU A 5 32.02 -35.25 19.12
C GLU A 5 31.68 -35.41 20.62
N SER A 6 32.55 -34.91 21.52
CA SER A 6 32.38 -34.98 22.97
C SER A 6 32.76 -33.67 23.67
N ILE A 7 32.09 -33.38 24.79
CA ILE A 7 32.35 -32.20 25.63
C ILE A 7 33.58 -32.34 26.54
N ASP A 8 34.25 -33.50 26.53
CA ASP A 8 35.35 -33.80 27.45
C ASP A 8 36.60 -32.96 27.19
N ASN A 9 36.77 -32.50 25.95
CA ASN A 9 37.89 -31.66 25.52
C ASN A 9 37.58 -30.15 25.55
N LEU A 10 36.40 -29.76 26.05
CA LEU A 10 36.04 -28.34 26.18
C LEU A 10 36.74 -27.71 27.38
N SER A 11 37.47 -26.61 27.13
CA SER A 11 38.00 -25.76 28.19
C SER A 11 36.86 -25.07 28.94
N VAL A 12 36.98 -25.02 30.26
CA VAL A 12 36.09 -24.21 31.10
C VAL A 12 36.53 -22.76 30.96
N GLN A 13 35.61 -21.89 30.58
CA GLN A 13 35.85 -20.47 30.37
C GLN A 13 35.22 -19.66 31.49
N ASP A 14 35.97 -18.69 32.01
CA ASP A 14 35.54 -17.82 33.09
C ASP A 14 35.98 -16.37 32.83
N PRO A 15 35.25 -15.62 31.97
CA PRO A 15 35.66 -14.28 31.59
C PRO A 15 35.76 -13.31 32.78
N PRO A 16 36.73 -12.38 32.79
CA PRO A 16 36.87 -11.37 33.83
C PRO A 16 35.77 -10.30 33.72
N GLY A 17 35.14 -9.93 34.85
CA GLY A 17 34.07 -8.93 34.90
C GLY A 17 32.89 -9.35 35.78
N GLU A 18 32.08 -8.40 36.23
CA GLU A 18 30.88 -8.68 37.04
C GLU A 18 29.80 -9.43 36.21
N ASP A 19 29.64 -9.05 34.94
CA ASP A 19 28.74 -9.66 33.95
C ASP A 19 29.50 -9.91 32.63
N PHE A 20 29.09 -10.91 31.85
CA PHE A 20 29.70 -11.24 30.55
C PHE A 20 28.66 -11.85 29.59
N SER A 21 28.95 -11.90 28.29
CA SER A 21 28.02 -12.27 27.23
C SER A 21 28.58 -13.38 26.34
N ALA A 22 27.83 -13.80 25.33
CA ALA A 22 28.27 -14.76 24.33
C ALA A 22 29.42 -14.25 23.46
N ALA A 23 29.63 -12.93 23.38
CA ALA A 23 30.77 -12.35 22.68
C ALA A 23 32.10 -12.53 23.44
N ASP A 24 32.02 -12.80 24.75
CA ASP A 24 33.17 -12.95 25.65
C ASP A 24 33.60 -14.41 25.82
N LEU A 25 32.98 -15.33 25.07
CA LEU A 25 33.23 -16.76 25.11
C LEU A 25 33.69 -17.28 23.75
N ASP A 26 34.61 -18.24 23.77
CA ASP A 26 34.99 -19.04 22.62
C ASP A 26 33.97 -20.18 22.43
N TRP A 27 33.37 -20.26 21.24
CA TRP A 27 32.34 -21.26 20.94
C TRP A 27 32.90 -22.38 20.07
N VAL A 28 32.54 -23.62 20.41
CA VAL A 28 32.94 -24.81 19.68
C VAL A 28 31.70 -25.51 19.11
N LYS A 29 31.82 -26.08 17.91
CA LYS A 29 30.74 -26.84 17.27
C LYS A 29 30.72 -28.27 17.81
N LEU A 30 29.67 -28.66 18.51
CA LEU A 30 29.45 -30.01 19.04
C LEU A 30 28.40 -30.74 18.17
N GLY A 31 28.77 -31.85 17.54
CA GLY A 31 27.85 -32.63 16.70
C GLY A 31 28.51 -33.39 15.56
N SER A 32 27.76 -33.65 14.48
CA SER A 32 28.23 -34.28 13.24
C SER A 32 28.22 -33.28 12.07
N GLU A 33 28.85 -33.59 10.94
CA GLU A 33 28.94 -32.68 9.78
C GLU A 33 27.57 -32.14 9.31
N ASP A 34 26.51 -32.96 9.41
CA ASP A 34 25.14 -32.58 9.02
C ASP A 34 24.35 -31.82 10.10
N ARG A 35 24.79 -31.83 11.35
CA ARG A 35 24.06 -31.21 12.48
C ARG A 35 25.00 -30.93 13.65
N TYR A 36 25.29 -29.65 13.88
CA TYR A 36 26.11 -29.18 14.99
C TYR A 36 25.42 -28.09 15.79
N ASP A 37 25.73 -28.04 17.09
CA ASP A 37 25.31 -26.99 18.01
C ASP A 37 26.53 -26.17 18.43
N ASP A 38 26.40 -24.85 18.53
CA ASP A 38 27.45 -24.00 19.11
C ASP A 38 27.40 -24.11 20.64
N VAL A 39 28.49 -24.55 21.26
CA VAL A 39 28.56 -24.76 22.71
C VAL A 39 29.75 -24.07 23.38
N ALA A 40 29.56 -23.71 24.64
CA ALA A 40 30.60 -23.20 25.53
C ALA A 40 30.41 -23.76 26.94
N LEU A 41 31.50 -23.92 27.69
CA LEU A 41 31.49 -24.51 29.03
C LEU A 41 31.94 -23.47 30.06
N ILE A 42 31.10 -23.19 31.06
CA ILE A 42 31.37 -22.19 32.10
C ILE A 42 31.10 -22.76 33.51
N PRO A 43 31.63 -22.13 34.58
CA PRO A 43 31.18 -22.41 35.95
C PRO A 43 29.68 -22.17 36.13
N TYR A 44 28.96 -23.07 36.81
CA TYR A 44 27.50 -22.97 36.96
C TYR A 44 27.05 -21.76 37.79
N ASP A 45 27.86 -21.35 38.76
CA ASP A 45 27.66 -20.15 39.57
C ASP A 45 27.79 -18.84 38.77
N ARG A 46 28.47 -18.88 37.60
CA ARG A 46 28.60 -17.75 36.67
C ARG A 46 27.48 -17.67 35.63
N VAL A 47 26.52 -18.60 35.64
CA VAL A 47 25.37 -18.60 34.69
C VAL A 47 24.53 -17.34 34.81
N ASP A 48 24.29 -16.82 36.02
CA ASP A 48 23.49 -15.61 36.20
C ASP A 48 24.23 -14.38 35.64
N ALA A 49 25.54 -14.28 35.83
CA ALA A 49 26.39 -13.25 35.23
C ALA A 49 26.38 -13.30 33.70
N PHE A 50 26.38 -14.51 33.11
CA PHE A 50 26.20 -14.70 31.67
C PHE A 50 24.84 -14.19 31.18
N ILE A 51 23.76 -14.57 31.87
CA ILE A 51 22.40 -14.15 31.50
C ILE A 51 22.25 -12.63 31.62
N ILE A 52 22.82 -12.01 32.64
CA ILE A 52 22.78 -10.55 32.83
C ILE A 52 23.54 -9.83 31.72
N GLY A 53 24.71 -10.33 31.32
CA GLY A 53 25.47 -9.77 30.20
C GLY A 53 24.73 -9.91 28.86
N GLU A 54 24.12 -11.07 28.59
CA GLU A 54 23.26 -11.28 27.42
C GLU A 54 22.03 -10.35 27.42
N CYS A 55 21.40 -10.13 28.58
CA CYS A 55 20.31 -9.17 28.71
C CYS A 55 20.75 -7.72 28.46
N SER A 56 22.02 -7.43 28.72
CA SER A 56 22.62 -6.10 28.63
C SER A 56 23.33 -5.84 27.30
N ASN A 57 23.15 -6.72 26.31
CA ASN A 57 23.69 -6.56 24.97
C ASN A 57 23.25 -5.22 24.37
N VAL A 58 24.23 -4.38 24.01
CA VAL A 58 24.01 -3.02 23.50
C VAL A 58 23.22 -3.03 22.19
N GLU A 59 23.42 -4.04 21.35
CA GLU A 59 22.77 -4.12 20.04
C GLU A 59 21.28 -4.48 20.16
N CYS A 60 20.92 -5.33 21.13
CA CYS A 60 19.59 -5.91 21.25
C CYS A 60 19.22 -6.16 22.73
N PRO A 61 19.02 -5.11 23.54
CA PRO A 61 18.72 -5.25 24.97
C PRO A 61 17.40 -5.98 25.18
N THR A 62 17.38 -6.95 26.09
CA THR A 62 16.19 -7.75 26.38
C THR A 62 16.28 -8.41 27.76
N ARG A 63 15.23 -9.11 28.17
CA ARG A 63 15.34 -10.14 29.20
C ARG A 63 15.21 -11.51 28.56
N PHE A 64 15.94 -12.47 29.10
CA PHE A 64 15.72 -13.87 28.78
C PHE A 64 14.79 -14.50 29.81
N HIS A 65 13.66 -15.07 29.36
CA HIS A 65 12.77 -15.84 30.21
C HIS A 65 12.95 -17.33 29.97
N ILE A 66 12.62 -18.15 30.98
CA ILE A 66 12.69 -19.61 30.85
C ILE A 66 11.42 -20.08 30.14
N GLU A 67 11.56 -20.53 28.90
CA GLU A 67 10.46 -21.11 28.12
C GLU A 67 10.19 -22.55 28.56
N ARG A 68 11.25 -23.31 28.84
CA ARG A 68 11.16 -24.71 29.25
C ARG A 68 12.22 -25.07 30.28
N GLY A 69 11.79 -25.62 31.41
CA GLY A 69 12.68 -26.15 32.46
C GLY A 69 12.48 -27.64 32.68
N ARG A 70 13.56 -28.40 32.87
CA ARG A 70 13.53 -29.79 33.33
C ARG A 70 14.60 -30.00 34.39
N LYS A 71 14.29 -30.77 35.43
CA LYS A 71 15.23 -31.10 36.51
C LYS A 71 15.19 -32.59 36.77
N ARG A 72 16.36 -33.19 36.99
CA ARG A 72 16.51 -34.60 37.39
C ARG A 72 17.00 -34.67 38.84
N ALA A 73 16.67 -35.78 39.51
CA ALA A 73 17.20 -36.06 40.84
C ALA A 73 18.65 -36.56 40.72
N LYS A 74 19.52 -36.14 41.63
CA LYS A 74 20.90 -36.65 41.69
C LYS A 74 20.85 -38.16 41.99
N GLY A 75 21.52 -38.98 41.18
CA GLY A 75 21.50 -40.44 41.29
C GLY A 75 20.39 -41.16 40.50
N SER A 76 19.53 -40.44 39.74
CA SER A 76 18.43 -41.05 38.97
C SER A 76 18.87 -41.86 37.74
N LEU A 77 20.09 -41.66 37.23
CA LEU A 77 20.59 -42.31 36.01
C LEU A 77 21.64 -43.37 36.36
N LYS A 78 21.46 -44.59 35.86
CA LYS A 78 22.41 -45.72 36.01
C LYS A 78 23.58 -45.64 35.03
N GLN A 79 23.36 -45.09 33.85
CA GLN A 79 24.35 -44.78 32.81
C GLN A 79 23.95 -43.46 32.15
N TYR A 80 24.92 -42.59 31.86
CA TYR A 80 24.68 -41.27 31.26
C TYR A 80 25.90 -40.80 30.47
N LYS A 81 25.65 -39.98 29.44
CA LYS A 81 26.70 -39.28 28.68
C LYS A 81 27.21 -38.06 29.46
N ASN A 82 28.40 -37.57 29.11
CA ASN A 82 29.02 -36.44 29.83
C ASN A 82 28.24 -35.13 29.66
N ASP A 83 27.50 -34.96 28.57
CA ASP A 83 26.64 -33.81 28.28
C ASP A 83 25.19 -33.93 28.81
N GLU A 84 24.88 -35.02 29.54
CA GLU A 84 23.57 -35.21 30.16
C GLU A 84 23.32 -34.16 31.25
N TYR A 85 22.07 -33.69 31.37
CA TYR A 85 21.72 -32.59 32.27
C TYR A 85 21.20 -33.08 33.63
N LEU A 86 21.68 -32.44 34.70
CA LEU A 86 21.00 -32.43 35.99
C LEU A 86 19.85 -31.42 36.00
N GLU A 87 20.07 -30.27 35.35
CA GLU A 87 19.09 -29.22 35.16
C GLU A 87 19.21 -28.67 33.73
N TYR A 88 18.08 -28.55 33.05
CA TYR A 88 17.97 -28.02 31.71
C TYR A 88 17.04 -26.81 31.75
N ARG A 89 17.49 -25.69 31.19
CA ARG A 89 16.67 -24.48 31.01
C ARG A 89 16.86 -23.95 29.60
N LEU A 90 15.76 -23.83 28.86
CA LEU A 90 15.70 -23.13 27.59
C LEU A 90 15.33 -21.68 27.88
N TYR A 91 16.23 -20.76 27.55
CA TYR A 91 16.04 -19.33 27.68
C TYR A 91 15.68 -18.73 26.34
N TRP A 92 14.65 -17.89 26.34
CA TRP A 92 14.13 -17.23 25.16
C TRP A 92 14.13 -15.73 25.37
N CYS A 93 14.40 -14.98 24.31
CA CYS A 93 14.21 -13.54 24.33
C CYS A 93 12.75 -13.21 24.68
N SER A 94 12.54 -12.21 25.55
CA SER A 94 11.21 -11.74 25.98
C SER A 94 10.31 -11.27 24.83
N PHE A 95 10.86 -11.11 23.62
CA PHE A 95 10.16 -10.71 22.41
C PHE A 95 9.74 -11.87 21.51
N GLY A 96 9.86 -13.13 21.93
CA GLY A 96 9.13 -14.22 21.25
C GLY A 96 9.01 -15.48 22.11
N PRO A 97 8.69 -16.67 21.53
CA PRO A 97 8.56 -17.00 20.09
C PRO A 97 7.31 -16.44 19.43
N GLU A 98 6.40 -15.95 20.22
CA GLU A 98 5.10 -15.48 19.79
C GLU A 98 5.21 -14.10 19.15
N ASN A 99 4.39 -13.83 18.12
CA ASN A 99 4.34 -12.54 17.43
C ASN A 99 2.91 -11.99 17.50
N TYR A 100 2.66 -11.07 18.42
CA TYR A 100 1.37 -10.42 18.67
C TYR A 100 1.28 -9.00 18.07
N GLY A 101 2.38 -8.44 17.57
CA GLY A 101 2.44 -7.07 17.04
C GLY A 101 1.75 -6.85 15.69
N GLU A 102 1.44 -7.91 14.95
CA GLU A 102 0.78 -7.85 13.64
C GLU A 102 -0.30 -8.94 13.53
N GLY A 103 -1.56 -8.59 13.83
CA GLY A 103 -2.73 -9.42 13.50
C GLY A 103 -2.83 -10.81 14.17
N GLY A 104 -1.98 -11.14 15.15
CA GLY A 104 -2.04 -12.41 15.86
C GLY A 104 -3.35 -12.57 16.63
N GLY A 105 -4.13 -13.59 16.31
CA GLY A 105 -5.29 -13.97 17.12
C GLY A 105 -4.88 -14.13 18.59
N ILE A 106 -5.63 -13.51 19.50
CA ILE A 106 -5.46 -13.70 20.94
C ILE A 106 -5.73 -15.18 21.22
N LEU A 107 -4.68 -15.99 21.38
CA LEU A 107 -4.86 -17.34 21.89
C LEU A 107 -5.47 -17.23 23.29
N PRO A 108 -6.51 -18.02 23.62
CA PRO A 108 -7.07 -18.04 24.96
C PRO A 108 -5.94 -18.29 25.93
N SER A 109 -5.70 -17.32 26.81
CA SER A 109 -4.60 -17.30 27.76
C SER A 109 -4.39 -18.69 28.36
N ARG A 110 -3.31 -19.38 27.96
CA ARG A 110 -2.77 -20.46 28.82
C ARG A 110 -2.55 -19.79 30.16
N ARG A 111 -3.12 -20.37 31.22
CA ARG A 111 -3.12 -19.83 32.59
C ARG A 111 -1.70 -19.72 33.14
N TYR A 112 -0.90 -18.79 32.66
CA TYR A 112 0.31 -18.38 33.32
C TYR A 112 -0.11 -17.46 34.46
N ARG A 113 -0.10 -17.98 35.68
CA ARG A 113 -0.23 -17.15 36.88
C ARG A 113 1.00 -16.23 36.93
N LEU A 114 0.89 -15.05 36.34
CA LEU A 114 1.86 -13.98 36.52
C LEU A 114 1.77 -13.54 37.98
N ASN A 115 2.75 -13.94 38.78
CA ASN A 115 2.92 -13.48 40.14
C ASN A 115 3.16 -11.96 40.09
N THR A 116 2.23 -11.20 40.64
CA THR A 116 2.05 -9.73 40.53
C THR A 116 3.11 -8.88 41.23
N ARG A 117 4.37 -9.33 41.28
CA ARG A 117 5.51 -8.54 41.78
C ARG A 117 6.64 -8.32 40.77
N ASN A 118 6.68 -9.06 39.67
CA ASN A 118 7.64 -8.83 38.58
C ASN A 118 6.89 -8.38 37.33
N ARG A 119 7.18 -7.15 36.87
CA ARG A 119 6.67 -6.57 35.62
C ARG A 119 7.28 -7.32 34.42
N ALA A 120 6.81 -8.55 34.15
CA ALA A 120 6.98 -9.19 32.86
C ALA A 120 6.00 -8.57 31.85
N ALA A 121 6.37 -8.61 30.57
CA ALA A 121 5.72 -7.94 29.45
C ALA A 121 4.19 -8.06 29.42
N ARG A 122 3.54 -6.98 28.98
CA ARG A 122 2.16 -7.06 28.48
C ARG A 122 2.15 -7.94 27.23
N PRO A 123 1.11 -8.76 26.99
CA PRO A 123 1.00 -9.62 25.79
C PRO A 123 1.19 -8.90 24.43
N GLN A 124 1.18 -7.58 24.38
CA GLN A 124 1.31 -6.78 23.16
C GLN A 124 2.77 -6.62 22.65
N SER A 125 3.79 -6.97 23.44
CA SER A 125 5.20 -6.74 23.04
C SER A 125 5.89 -7.96 22.42
N MET A 126 5.24 -9.13 22.28
CA MET A 126 5.90 -10.29 21.65
C MET A 126 5.94 -10.08 20.12
N ARG A 127 7.13 -10.09 19.52
CA ARG A 127 7.40 -9.75 18.09
C ARG A 127 8.02 -10.91 17.29
N GLY A 128 8.04 -12.11 17.86
CA GLY A 128 8.58 -13.32 17.24
C GLY A 128 10.10 -13.37 17.12
N CYS A 129 10.85 -12.82 18.09
CA CYS A 129 12.33 -12.78 18.11
C CYS A 129 12.96 -14.18 18.15
N THR A 130 13.69 -14.66 17.16
CA THR A 130 14.26 -16.03 17.14
C THR A 130 15.40 -16.27 18.12
N CYS A 131 15.88 -15.26 18.87
CA CYS A 131 17.05 -15.39 19.75
C CYS A 131 16.75 -16.27 20.98
N HIS A 132 17.52 -17.36 21.13
CA HIS A 132 17.41 -18.27 22.26
C HIS A 132 18.66 -19.14 22.46
N PHE A 133 18.86 -19.56 23.70
CA PHE A 133 19.94 -20.45 24.10
C PHE A 133 19.48 -21.38 25.23
N VAL A 134 20.25 -22.45 25.43
CA VAL A 134 20.02 -23.45 26.47
C VAL A 134 21.15 -23.41 27.48
N VAL A 135 20.79 -23.53 28.75
CA VAL A 135 21.73 -23.80 29.85
C VAL A 135 21.47 -25.21 30.38
N LYS A 136 22.48 -26.08 30.27
CA LYS A 136 22.49 -27.40 30.89
C LYS A 136 23.48 -27.42 32.06
N ARG A 137 22.98 -27.54 33.28
CA ARG A 137 23.83 -27.94 34.41
C ARG A 137 24.18 -29.42 34.24
N LEU A 138 25.45 -29.76 34.14
CA LEU A 138 25.86 -31.12 33.80
C LEU A 138 25.60 -32.10 34.94
N TYR A 139 25.14 -33.31 34.59
CA TYR A 139 24.86 -34.38 35.54
C TYR A 139 26.16 -34.98 36.11
N ALA A 140 27.16 -35.21 35.25
CA ALA A 140 28.47 -35.70 35.64
C ALA A 140 29.29 -34.68 36.45
N ARG A 141 29.17 -33.38 36.10
CA ARG A 141 29.94 -32.27 36.68
C ARG A 141 29.01 -31.12 37.12
N PRO A 142 28.30 -31.24 38.27
CA PRO A 142 27.29 -30.26 38.66
C PRO A 142 27.80 -28.86 39.00
N SER A 143 29.12 -28.66 39.10
CA SER A 143 29.75 -27.34 39.24
C SER A 143 29.85 -26.59 37.90
N LEU A 144 29.57 -27.25 36.78
CA LEU A 144 29.70 -26.69 35.44
C LEU A 144 28.35 -26.59 34.72
N ALA A 145 28.25 -25.60 33.84
CA ALA A 145 27.15 -25.40 32.93
C ALA A 145 27.64 -25.44 31.48
N LEU A 146 26.96 -26.24 30.67
CA LEU A 146 27.10 -26.23 29.22
C LEU A 146 26.06 -25.26 28.64
N LEU A 147 26.54 -24.21 28.00
CA LEU A 147 25.75 -23.28 27.20
C LEU A 147 25.64 -23.82 25.78
N ILE A 148 24.44 -23.76 25.20
CA ILE A 148 24.20 -24.12 23.81
C ILE A 148 23.43 -22.97 23.17
N TYR A 149 24.04 -22.28 22.20
CA TYR A 149 23.40 -21.15 21.54
C TYR A 149 22.80 -21.61 20.21
N ASN A 150 21.47 -21.60 20.11
CA ASN A 150 20.76 -22.09 18.93
C ASN A 150 20.59 -20.99 17.87
N GLU A 151 20.28 -19.76 18.29
CA GLU A 151 20.23 -18.59 17.40
C GLU A 151 20.56 -17.34 18.23
N ARG A 152 21.61 -16.62 17.84
CA ARG A 152 22.11 -15.41 18.52
C ARG A 152 21.47 -14.13 18.01
N ARG A 153 20.95 -14.15 16.78
CA ARG A 153 20.43 -12.95 16.13
C ARG A 153 19.03 -12.65 16.66
N HIS A 154 18.83 -11.42 17.09
CA HIS A 154 17.53 -10.89 17.46
C HIS A 154 16.74 -10.48 16.20
N VAL A 155 16.38 -11.47 15.39
CA VAL A 155 15.57 -11.28 14.18
C VAL A 155 14.20 -11.95 14.34
N ASN A 156 13.21 -11.50 13.59
CA ASN A 156 11.95 -12.24 13.48
C ASN A 156 12.11 -13.40 12.47
N LYS A 157 11.06 -14.22 12.31
CA LYS A 157 11.06 -15.32 11.32
C LYS A 157 11.30 -14.88 9.87
N ALA A 158 11.11 -13.60 9.56
CA ALA A 158 11.38 -13.03 8.24
C ALA A 158 12.81 -12.46 8.12
N GLY A 159 13.67 -12.66 9.14
CA GLY A 159 15.07 -12.24 9.12
C GLY A 159 15.30 -10.75 9.43
N PHE A 160 14.25 -9.99 9.72
CA PHE A 160 14.38 -8.58 10.12
C PHE A 160 14.66 -8.46 11.61
N VAL A 161 15.52 -7.51 12.00
CA VAL A 161 15.79 -7.19 13.42
C VAL A 161 14.47 -6.92 14.14
N CYS A 162 14.19 -7.66 15.22
CA CYS A 162 12.90 -7.65 15.90
C CYS A 162 12.79 -6.56 16.99
N HIS A 163 13.91 -6.27 17.64
CA HIS A 163 14.11 -5.16 18.56
C HIS A 163 15.58 -4.77 18.51
N GLY A 164 15.87 -3.51 18.76
CA GLY A 164 17.23 -2.97 18.76
C GLY A 164 17.52 -2.21 20.04
N PRO A 165 18.64 -1.47 20.09
CA PRO A 165 19.03 -0.68 21.25
C PRO A 165 17.88 0.23 21.67
N LEU A 166 17.22 0.79 20.65
CA LEU A 166 16.20 1.82 20.66
C LEU A 166 14.80 1.37 21.10
N ASP A 167 14.57 0.10 21.44
CA ASP A 167 13.21 -0.40 21.70
C ASP A 167 12.65 0.05 23.08
N ARG A 168 11.51 0.76 23.09
CA ARG A 168 10.81 1.19 24.32
C ARG A 168 10.25 0.04 25.14
N ASP A 169 9.95 -1.09 24.49
CA ASP A 169 9.53 -2.30 25.17
C ASP A 169 10.72 -3.12 25.66
N ALA A 170 11.96 -2.72 25.35
CA ALA A 170 13.14 -3.45 25.78
C ALA A 170 13.17 -3.55 27.30
N ILE A 171 13.25 -4.78 27.79
CA ILE A 171 13.10 -5.09 29.19
C ILE A 171 14.51 -5.16 29.78
N GLY A 172 14.88 -4.23 30.66
CA GLY A 172 16.21 -4.22 31.28
C GLY A 172 16.53 -2.91 32.01
N PRO A 173 17.47 -2.88 32.97
CA PRO A 173 17.87 -1.64 33.66
C PRO A 173 18.45 -0.57 32.72
N GLY A 174 19.09 -0.97 31.61
CA GLY A 174 19.73 -0.08 30.62
C GLY A 174 18.86 0.35 29.43
N ALA A 175 17.76 -0.35 29.15
CA ALA A 175 16.88 -0.11 27.99
C ALA A 175 16.11 1.22 28.00
N LYS A 176 16.00 1.88 29.16
CA LYS A 176 15.29 3.16 29.32
C LYS A 176 15.99 4.37 28.70
N LYS A 177 17.22 4.22 28.19
CA LYS A 177 18.08 5.32 27.73
C LYS A 177 18.17 5.46 26.21
N ILE A 178 17.35 4.73 25.45
CA ILE A 178 17.57 4.56 24.02
C ILE A 178 16.26 4.86 23.23
N PRO A 179 16.28 5.80 22.26
CA PRO A 179 15.07 6.38 21.64
C PRO A 179 14.45 5.55 20.49
N TYR A 180 13.16 5.19 20.59
CA TYR A 180 12.40 4.39 19.62
C TYR A 180 12.28 4.95 18.20
N VAL A 181 12.50 4.07 17.21
CA VAL A 181 12.19 4.27 15.78
C VAL A 181 10.96 3.42 15.45
N CYS A 182 9.81 4.05 15.25
CA CYS A 182 8.60 3.35 14.82
C CYS A 182 8.71 2.91 13.34
N SER A 183 7.82 2.00 12.91
CA SER A 183 7.74 1.54 11.52
C SER A 183 7.60 2.68 10.52
N GLU A 184 6.90 3.75 10.90
CA GLU A 184 6.73 4.96 10.08
C GLU A 184 8.06 5.72 9.89
N ILE A 185 8.85 5.94 10.95
CA ILE A 185 10.18 6.59 10.84
C ILE A 185 11.15 5.68 10.07
N GLN A 186 11.09 4.37 10.28
CA GLN A 186 11.88 3.42 9.49
C GLN A 186 11.52 3.49 8.01
N GLN A 187 10.22 3.47 7.68
CA GLN A 187 9.75 3.57 6.30
C GLN A 187 10.12 4.91 5.68
N GLN A 188 10.00 6.02 6.42
CA GLN A 188 10.46 7.34 6.01
C GLN A 188 11.95 7.31 5.63
N THR A 189 12.79 6.78 6.52
CA THR A 189 14.24 6.71 6.31
C THR A 189 14.57 5.84 5.09
N MET A 190 13.94 4.66 4.98
CA MET A 190 14.11 3.78 3.82
C MET A 190 13.69 4.46 2.52
N SER A 191 12.54 5.13 2.52
CA SER A 191 12.01 5.80 1.33
C SER A 191 12.90 6.95 0.88
N MET A 192 13.44 7.74 1.81
CA MET A 192 14.38 8.80 1.44
C MET A 192 15.68 8.23 0.86
N ILE A 193 16.21 7.13 1.40
CA ILE A 193 17.42 6.47 0.88
C ILE A 193 17.16 5.88 -0.52
N TYR A 194 16.05 5.18 -0.74
CA TYR A 194 15.71 4.63 -2.07
C TYR A 194 15.50 5.70 -3.13
N LEU A 195 15.05 6.89 -2.74
CA LEU A 195 14.89 8.02 -3.64
C LEU A 195 16.19 8.80 -3.89
N GLY A 196 17.32 8.35 -3.31
CA GLY A 196 18.63 8.95 -3.52
C GLY A 196 18.81 10.30 -2.80
N ILE A 197 18.00 10.59 -1.77
CA ILE A 197 18.17 11.80 -0.97
C ILE A 197 19.53 11.75 -0.24
N PRO A 198 20.32 12.84 -0.22
CA PRO A 198 21.62 12.86 0.44
C PRO A 198 21.55 12.39 1.89
N GLU A 199 22.54 11.59 2.31
CA GLU A 199 22.56 10.94 3.63
C GLU A 199 22.44 11.95 4.78
N GLU A 200 23.04 13.13 4.63
CA GLU A 200 22.95 14.23 5.59
C GLU A 200 21.49 14.70 5.81
N ASN A 201 20.73 14.86 4.73
CA ASN A 201 19.32 15.24 4.78
C ASN A 201 18.45 14.11 5.36
N VAL A 202 18.78 12.85 5.03
CA VAL A 202 18.12 11.68 5.63
C VAL A 202 18.35 11.65 7.13
N LEU A 203 19.59 11.87 7.57
CA LEU A 203 19.96 11.89 8.98
C LEU A 203 19.26 13.01 9.73
N GLU A 204 19.25 14.22 9.18
CA GLU A 204 18.56 15.36 9.79
C GLU A 204 17.07 15.04 10.01
N LYS A 205 16.39 14.51 8.99
CA LYS A 205 14.97 14.15 9.08
C LYS A 205 14.70 12.97 9.98
N HIS A 206 15.58 11.98 10.00
CA HIS A 206 15.50 10.86 10.93
C HIS A 206 15.62 11.33 12.39
N ILE A 207 16.55 12.25 12.66
CA ILE A 207 16.71 12.88 13.97
C ILE A 207 15.46 13.70 14.34
N GLU A 208 14.93 14.50 13.42
CA GLU A 208 13.69 15.26 13.62
C GLU A 208 12.54 14.33 14.00
N GLY A 209 12.35 13.24 13.24
CA GLY A 209 11.36 12.22 13.51
C GLY A 209 11.51 11.62 14.90
N ILE A 210 12.72 11.24 15.31
CA ILE A 210 12.99 10.71 16.65
C ILE A 210 12.70 11.76 17.73
N GLN A 211 13.12 13.02 17.52
CA GLN A 211 12.96 14.11 18.48
C GLN A 211 11.49 14.45 18.73
N ARG A 212 10.63 14.40 17.71
CA ARG A 212 9.17 14.58 17.86
C ARG A 212 8.58 13.62 18.89
N TYR A 213 9.12 12.41 19.02
CA TYR A 213 8.61 11.39 19.93
C TYR A 213 9.40 11.24 21.24
N CYS A 214 10.69 11.59 21.27
CA CYS A 214 11.61 11.29 22.38
C CYS A 214 12.27 12.53 23.03
N GLY A 215 12.06 13.74 22.51
CA GLY A 215 12.77 14.94 22.97
C GLY A 215 14.22 15.03 22.50
N SER A 216 14.94 16.09 22.91
CA SER A 216 16.32 16.36 22.49
C SER A 216 17.35 15.76 23.48
N ASP A 217 18.04 14.68 23.09
CA ASP A 217 19.19 14.12 23.81
C ASP A 217 20.38 13.94 22.84
N ALA A 218 21.58 14.37 23.25
CA ALA A 218 22.79 14.30 22.44
C ALA A 218 23.21 12.86 22.08
N LYS A 219 22.88 11.86 22.93
CA LYS A 219 23.14 10.44 22.65
C LYS A 219 22.28 9.87 21.51
N VAL A 220 21.09 10.46 21.30
CA VAL A 220 20.18 10.10 20.19
C VAL A 220 20.84 10.38 18.83
N LYS A 221 21.57 11.50 18.71
CA LYS A 221 22.15 11.94 17.43
C LYS A 221 23.22 10.98 16.90
N SER A 222 24.08 10.47 17.78
CA SER A 222 25.12 9.51 17.41
C SER A 222 24.53 8.16 16.96
N LEU A 223 23.52 7.65 17.68
CA LEU A 223 22.83 6.41 17.33
C LEU A 223 22.02 6.52 16.02
N ALA A 224 21.36 7.67 15.81
CA ALA A 224 20.66 7.99 14.56
C ALA A 224 21.60 7.96 13.34
N SER A 225 22.80 8.53 13.48
CA SER A 225 23.82 8.52 12.42
C SER A 225 24.24 7.11 12.04
N GLN A 226 24.53 6.27 13.03
CA GLN A 226 24.90 4.87 12.80
C GLN A 226 23.77 4.08 12.13
N TYR A 227 22.52 4.33 12.55
CA TYR A 227 21.36 3.67 11.96
C TYR A 227 21.20 4.01 10.48
N VAL A 228 21.22 5.30 10.13
CA VAL A 228 21.07 5.78 8.74
C VAL A 228 22.22 5.25 7.87
N GLN A 229 23.46 5.30 8.36
CA GLN A 229 24.63 4.73 7.66
C GLN A 229 24.49 3.23 7.41
N LYS A 230 24.10 2.45 8.43
CA LYS A 230 23.93 1.01 8.31
C LYS A 230 22.81 0.66 7.33
N LEU A 231 21.68 1.36 7.41
CA LEU A 231 20.55 1.17 6.50
C LEU A 231 20.92 1.55 5.07
N GLY A 232 21.64 2.66 4.89
CA GLY A 232 22.19 3.07 3.60
C GLY A 232 23.14 2.04 3.01
N MET A 233 24.03 1.45 3.81
CA MET A 233 24.91 0.37 3.38
C MET A 233 24.15 -0.90 2.99
N ILE A 234 23.12 -1.29 3.75
CA ILE A 234 22.28 -2.44 3.43
C ILE A 234 21.57 -2.23 2.09
N ILE A 235 20.96 -1.05 1.89
CA ILE A 235 20.26 -0.72 0.64
C ILE A 235 21.24 -0.70 -0.55
N LYS A 236 22.40 -0.05 -0.41
CA LYS A 236 23.44 0.00 -1.46
C LYS A 236 23.99 -1.37 -1.82
N ARG A 237 24.08 -2.29 -0.86
CA ARG A 237 24.54 -3.68 -1.09
C ARG A 237 23.42 -4.64 -1.50
N SER A 238 22.16 -4.22 -1.38
CA SER A 238 21.03 -5.06 -1.77
C SER A 238 20.98 -5.19 -3.29
N THR A 239 20.99 -6.43 -3.76
CA THR A 239 20.80 -6.77 -5.17
C THR A 239 19.38 -7.30 -5.35
N HIS A 240 18.77 -6.95 -6.49
CA HIS A 240 17.49 -7.52 -6.92
C HIS A 240 17.65 -8.96 -7.43
N GLU A 241 18.81 -9.27 -8.01
CA GLU A 241 19.18 -10.62 -8.43
C GLU A 241 19.63 -11.41 -7.19
N LEU A 242 18.68 -12.12 -6.56
CA LEU A 242 18.96 -13.02 -5.44
C LEU A 242 19.50 -14.38 -5.89
N ASP A 243 19.29 -14.70 -7.17
CA ASP A 243 19.79 -15.87 -7.88
C ASP A 243 20.04 -15.48 -9.35
N LEU A 244 20.95 -16.20 -10.02
CA LEU A 244 21.20 -16.02 -11.45
C LEU A 244 19.95 -16.38 -12.27
N ASP A 245 19.19 -17.39 -11.83
CA ASP A 245 17.88 -17.72 -12.40
C ASP A 245 16.79 -16.77 -11.85
N ASP A 246 16.10 -16.09 -12.77
CA ASP A 246 15.05 -15.12 -12.45
C ASP A 246 13.88 -15.77 -11.68
N GLN A 247 13.52 -17.01 -12.01
CA GLN A 247 12.43 -17.71 -11.34
C GLN A 247 12.82 -18.10 -9.90
N ALA A 248 14.02 -18.64 -9.68
CA ALA A 248 14.57 -18.92 -8.37
C ALA A 248 14.71 -17.65 -7.52
N SER A 249 15.19 -16.56 -8.12
CA SER A 249 15.30 -15.25 -7.47
C SER A 249 13.94 -14.74 -6.97
N ILE A 250 12.89 -14.85 -7.80
CA ILE A 250 11.52 -14.53 -7.38
C ILE A 250 11.03 -15.43 -6.24
N ARG A 251 11.27 -16.75 -6.29
CA ARG A 251 10.89 -17.65 -5.18
C ARG A 251 11.54 -17.23 -3.86
N LEU A 252 12.84 -16.93 -3.88
CA LEU A 252 13.56 -16.43 -2.71
C LEU A 252 13.00 -15.10 -2.21
N TRP A 253 12.66 -14.19 -3.13
CA TRP A 253 12.05 -12.92 -2.77
C TRP A 253 10.66 -13.11 -2.16
N VAL A 254 9.83 -13.99 -2.73
CA VAL A 254 8.49 -14.32 -2.24
C VAL A 254 8.55 -14.88 -0.82
N GLU A 255 9.46 -15.82 -0.57
CA GLU A 255 9.64 -16.41 0.74
C GLU A 255 10.06 -15.38 1.80
N ARG A 256 10.89 -14.40 1.42
CA ARG A 256 11.32 -13.29 2.29
C ARG A 256 10.22 -12.24 2.53
N ASN A 257 9.29 -12.09 1.59
CA ASN A 257 8.32 -10.98 1.55
C ASN A 257 6.85 -11.43 1.63
N LYS A 258 6.55 -12.58 2.25
CA LYS A 258 5.18 -13.14 2.34
C LYS A 258 4.12 -12.15 2.79
N LYS A 259 4.46 -11.21 3.69
CA LYS A 259 3.53 -10.19 4.17
C LYS A 259 3.08 -9.22 3.06
N SER A 260 3.94 -8.95 2.09
CA SER A 260 3.64 -8.03 0.99
C SER A 260 2.99 -8.72 -0.21
N ILE A 261 2.62 -10.01 -0.07
CA ILE A 261 2.08 -10.82 -1.15
C ILE A 261 0.67 -11.24 -0.79
N PHE A 262 -0.29 -10.97 -1.67
CA PHE A 262 -1.67 -11.42 -1.50
C PHE A 262 -2.00 -12.62 -2.38
N PHE A 263 -1.24 -12.84 -3.45
CA PHE A 263 -1.39 -14.00 -4.32
C PHE A 263 -0.06 -14.38 -4.95
N TYR A 264 0.27 -15.67 -5.00
CA TYR A 264 1.42 -16.15 -5.72
C TYR A 264 1.14 -17.53 -6.31
N ARG A 265 1.43 -17.68 -7.60
CA ARG A 265 1.45 -18.96 -8.31
C ARG A 265 2.65 -18.96 -9.24
N ASP A 266 3.48 -19.98 -9.08
CA ASP A 266 4.63 -20.16 -9.95
C ASP A 266 4.24 -20.76 -11.31
N THR A 267 5.11 -20.61 -12.32
CA THR A 267 4.88 -21.21 -13.64
C THR A 267 4.96 -22.73 -13.55
N SER A 268 3.94 -23.42 -14.06
CA SER A 268 3.96 -24.86 -14.31
C SER A 268 3.54 -25.15 -15.76
N GLU A 269 3.54 -26.42 -16.17
CA GLU A 269 3.04 -26.82 -17.50
C GLU A 269 1.56 -26.46 -17.71
N THR A 270 0.78 -26.41 -16.63
CA THR A 270 -0.67 -26.18 -16.68
C THR A 270 -1.08 -24.79 -16.21
N ASP A 271 -0.26 -24.13 -15.39
CA ASP A 271 -0.62 -22.89 -14.72
C ASP A 271 0.32 -21.74 -15.09
N PRO A 272 -0.23 -20.58 -15.50
CA PRO A 272 0.59 -19.42 -15.77
C PRO A 272 1.05 -18.72 -14.48
N PHE A 273 2.25 -18.13 -14.54
CA PHE A 273 2.81 -17.29 -13.49
C PHE A 273 1.87 -16.14 -13.10
N ILE A 274 1.64 -15.96 -11.79
CA ILE A 274 0.94 -14.81 -11.24
C ILE A 274 1.62 -14.40 -9.93
N LEU A 275 2.03 -13.14 -9.84
CA LEU A 275 2.50 -12.54 -8.60
C LEU A 275 1.68 -11.30 -8.27
N GLY A 276 0.92 -11.36 -7.18
CA GLY A 276 0.14 -10.28 -6.61
C GLY A 276 0.82 -9.67 -5.39
N ILE A 277 1.28 -8.43 -5.50
CA ILE A 277 1.96 -7.66 -4.45
C ILE A 277 1.01 -6.59 -3.91
N GLN A 278 0.88 -6.56 -2.58
CA GLN A 278 0.24 -5.50 -1.82
C GLN A 278 1.00 -5.35 -0.50
N THR A 279 1.79 -4.28 -0.38
CA THR A 279 2.45 -3.93 0.90
C THR A 279 1.41 -3.54 1.95
N GLU A 280 1.84 -3.50 3.22
CA GLU A 280 0.95 -3.03 4.29
C GLU A 280 0.45 -1.61 4.04
N TRP A 281 1.33 -0.71 3.58
CA TRP A 281 0.92 0.65 3.23
C TRP A 281 -0.12 0.67 2.11
N GLN A 282 0.06 -0.14 1.06
CA GLN A 282 -0.89 -0.26 -0.05
C GLN A 282 -2.25 -0.79 0.41
N LEU A 283 -2.28 -1.79 1.30
CA LEU A 283 -3.49 -2.30 1.93
C LEU A 283 -4.22 -1.19 2.71
N GLN A 284 -3.49 -0.41 3.52
CA GLN A 284 -4.07 0.72 4.25
C GLN A 284 -4.64 1.80 3.33
N GLN A 285 -3.94 2.12 2.22
CA GLN A 285 -4.47 3.07 1.23
C GLN A 285 -5.72 2.51 0.54
N MET A 286 -5.77 1.21 0.23
CA MET A 286 -6.96 0.57 -0.34
C MET A 286 -8.16 0.63 0.60
N ILE A 287 -7.95 0.38 1.89
CA ILE A 287 -9.00 0.48 2.91
C ILE A 287 -9.50 1.91 3.01
N ARG A 288 -8.58 2.87 3.13
CA ARG A 288 -8.91 4.28 3.35
C ARG A 288 -9.59 4.94 2.16
N PHE A 289 -9.05 4.75 0.95
CA PHE A 289 -9.45 5.50 -0.24
C PHE A 289 -10.25 4.68 -1.24
N GLY A 290 -10.27 3.34 -1.12
CA GLY A 290 -11.10 2.46 -1.95
C GLY A 290 -12.48 2.18 -1.35
N HIS A 291 -12.68 2.38 -0.04
CA HIS A 291 -13.98 2.13 0.60
C HIS A 291 -15.04 3.10 0.08
N ARG A 292 -16.12 2.57 -0.48
CA ARG A 292 -17.22 3.30 -1.12
C ARG A 292 -16.74 4.30 -2.16
N ASN A 293 -15.64 3.98 -2.82
CA ASN A 293 -15.06 4.82 -3.86
C ASN A 293 -14.75 4.00 -5.11
N ILE A 294 -14.25 4.66 -6.14
CA ILE A 294 -13.86 4.05 -7.41
C ILE A 294 -12.44 3.49 -7.31
N ILE A 295 -12.25 2.30 -7.86
CA ILE A 295 -10.94 1.66 -8.03
C ILE A 295 -10.66 1.58 -9.51
N ALA A 296 -9.48 2.00 -9.96
CA ALA A 296 -9.08 1.82 -11.35
C ALA A 296 -8.24 0.55 -11.50
N ALA A 297 -8.64 -0.34 -12.42
CA ALA A 297 -7.79 -1.38 -12.98
C ALA A 297 -7.14 -0.82 -14.23
N ASP A 298 -5.84 -0.57 -14.12
CA ASP A 298 -5.02 -0.16 -15.24
C ASP A 298 -4.52 -1.37 -16.02
N SER A 299 -4.80 -1.38 -17.33
CA SER A 299 -4.47 -2.47 -18.22
C SER A 299 -2.96 -2.60 -18.47
N THR A 300 -2.54 -3.86 -18.42
CA THR A 300 -1.18 -4.41 -18.55
C THR A 300 -0.11 -3.50 -19.18
N PHE A 301 0.67 -2.82 -18.34
CA PHE A 301 1.87 -2.09 -18.70
C PHE A 301 2.97 -3.05 -19.20
N GLY A 302 3.72 -2.61 -20.21
CA GLY A 302 4.95 -3.29 -20.63
C GLY A 302 4.76 -4.58 -21.43
N ILE A 303 3.60 -4.82 -22.07
CA ILE A 303 3.31 -6.04 -22.87
C ILE A 303 4.44 -6.43 -23.83
N LYS A 304 5.07 -5.45 -24.50
CA LYS A 304 6.16 -5.68 -25.48
C LYS A 304 7.56 -5.59 -24.89
N LYS A 305 7.70 -5.14 -23.64
CA LYS A 305 8.99 -4.75 -23.04
C LYS A 305 9.37 -5.57 -21.81
N LEU A 306 8.39 -5.96 -21.00
CA LEU A 306 8.58 -6.75 -19.78
C LEU A 306 8.39 -8.23 -20.08
N LYS A 307 9.06 -9.10 -19.31
CA LYS A 307 8.83 -10.55 -19.40
C LYS A 307 7.38 -10.92 -19.12
N TYR A 308 6.78 -10.41 -18.05
CA TYR A 308 5.34 -10.46 -17.85
C TYR A 308 4.78 -9.04 -17.74
N PRO A 309 3.63 -8.75 -18.35
CA PRO A 309 2.98 -7.46 -18.18
C PRO A 309 2.59 -7.18 -16.72
N LEU A 310 2.50 -5.88 -16.38
CA LEU A 310 2.13 -5.38 -15.06
C LEU A 310 0.72 -4.77 -15.10
N CYS A 311 -0.23 -5.36 -14.39
CA CYS A 311 -1.51 -4.74 -14.05
C CYS A 311 -1.37 -4.00 -12.71
N THR A 312 -1.90 -2.78 -12.63
CA THR A 312 -1.92 -2.01 -11.37
C THR A 312 -3.35 -1.70 -10.97
N LEU A 313 -3.67 -1.92 -9.70
CA LEU A 313 -4.89 -1.36 -9.11
C LEU A 313 -4.57 -0.03 -8.44
N LEU A 314 -5.38 0.98 -8.75
CA LEU A 314 -5.23 2.35 -8.26
C LEU A 314 -6.48 2.75 -7.47
N VAL A 315 -6.30 3.52 -6.40
CA VAL A 315 -7.36 4.29 -5.74
C VAL A 315 -7.06 5.78 -5.86
N PHE A 316 -8.08 6.61 -5.64
CA PHE A 316 -7.93 8.07 -5.69
C PHE A 316 -7.96 8.63 -4.28
N ASP A 317 -6.93 9.39 -3.91
CA ASP A 317 -6.85 10.01 -2.59
C ASP A 317 -7.83 11.19 -2.44
N SER A 318 -7.78 11.90 -1.31
CA SER A 318 -8.66 13.05 -1.06
C SER A 318 -8.48 14.20 -2.05
N ARG A 319 -7.37 14.25 -2.78
CA ARG A 319 -7.08 15.22 -3.84
C ARG A 319 -7.25 14.62 -5.23
N GLN A 320 -7.88 13.45 -5.37
CA GLN A 320 -8.04 12.74 -6.64
C GLN A 320 -6.71 12.34 -7.32
N HIS A 321 -5.60 12.25 -6.57
CA HIS A 321 -4.36 11.67 -7.08
C HIS A 321 -4.44 10.14 -7.04
N ALA A 322 -3.94 9.49 -8.11
CA ALA A 322 -3.93 8.03 -8.18
C ALA A 322 -2.81 7.42 -7.31
N LEU A 323 -3.17 6.46 -6.47
CA LEU A 323 -2.26 5.71 -5.59
C LEU A 323 -2.27 4.21 -5.95
N PRO A 324 -1.09 3.58 -6.19
CA PRO A 324 -1.02 2.15 -6.45
C PRO A 324 -1.26 1.35 -5.18
N VAL A 325 -2.34 0.56 -5.16
CA VAL A 325 -2.76 -0.26 -4.02
C VAL A 325 -2.55 -1.76 -4.22
N ALA A 326 -2.27 -2.19 -5.45
CA ALA A 326 -1.81 -3.54 -5.74
C ALA A 326 -1.10 -3.58 -7.09
N TRP A 327 -0.12 -4.48 -7.20
CA TRP A 327 0.54 -4.83 -8.46
C TRP A 327 0.34 -6.30 -8.77
N ILE A 328 -0.02 -6.60 -10.01
CA ILE A 328 -0.24 -7.96 -10.49
C ILE A 328 0.63 -8.17 -11.71
N ILE A 329 1.63 -9.04 -11.58
CA ILE A 329 2.55 -9.40 -12.65
C ILE A 329 2.11 -10.74 -13.23
N THR A 330 1.54 -10.73 -14.43
CA THR A 330 1.07 -11.94 -15.11
C THR A 330 0.87 -11.71 -16.61
N ARG A 331 0.98 -12.79 -17.40
CA ARG A 331 0.50 -12.86 -18.79
C ARG A 331 -0.92 -13.40 -18.90
N SER A 332 -1.46 -14.00 -17.83
CA SER A 332 -2.78 -14.61 -17.89
C SER A 332 -3.87 -13.55 -17.87
N ILE A 333 -4.71 -13.58 -18.90
CA ILE A 333 -5.95 -12.81 -18.98
C ILE A 333 -7.18 -13.71 -18.83
N ALA A 334 -6.99 -14.99 -18.51
CA ALA A 334 -8.08 -15.95 -18.41
C ALA A 334 -8.99 -15.62 -17.22
N LYS A 335 -10.30 -15.55 -17.46
CA LYS A 335 -11.34 -15.33 -16.43
C LYS A 335 -11.09 -16.05 -15.09
N PRO A 336 -10.82 -17.38 -15.04
CA PRO A 336 -10.63 -18.08 -13.77
C PRO A 336 -9.40 -17.62 -12.99
N ASP A 337 -8.33 -17.23 -13.70
CA ASP A 337 -7.12 -16.72 -13.07
C ASP A 337 -7.35 -15.31 -12.51
N VAL A 338 -8.04 -14.46 -13.27
CA VAL A 338 -8.43 -13.11 -12.84
C VAL A 338 -9.31 -13.16 -11.60
N ALA A 339 -10.34 -14.01 -11.60
CA ALA A 339 -11.23 -14.19 -10.46
C ALA A 339 -10.50 -14.67 -9.20
N LYS A 340 -9.53 -15.60 -9.34
CA LYS A 340 -8.76 -16.13 -8.21
C LYS A 340 -7.95 -15.05 -7.49
N TRP A 341 -7.14 -14.27 -8.23
CA TRP A 341 -6.31 -13.25 -7.59
C TRP A 341 -7.15 -12.06 -7.10
N MET A 342 -8.23 -11.69 -7.80
CA MET A 342 -9.14 -10.64 -7.33
C MET A 342 -9.82 -11.04 -6.01
N LYS A 343 -10.26 -12.30 -5.91
CA LYS A 343 -10.84 -12.84 -4.67
C LYS A 343 -9.83 -12.83 -3.53
N ALA A 344 -8.60 -13.29 -3.78
CA ALA A 344 -7.55 -13.28 -2.76
C ALA A 344 -7.22 -11.85 -2.27
N LEU A 345 -7.24 -10.87 -3.18
CA LEU A 345 -7.09 -9.46 -2.81
C LEU A 345 -8.25 -8.98 -1.93
N LEU A 346 -9.50 -9.26 -2.31
CA LEU A 346 -10.68 -8.87 -1.54
C LEU A 346 -10.70 -9.53 -0.15
N ASP A 347 -10.40 -10.83 -0.08
CA ASP A 347 -10.30 -11.59 1.18
C ASP A 347 -9.26 -10.96 2.11
N ARG A 348 -8.11 -10.52 1.56
CA ARG A 348 -7.08 -9.80 2.31
C ARG A 348 -7.59 -8.47 2.86
N VAL A 349 -8.32 -7.68 2.07
CA VAL A 349 -8.93 -6.42 2.53
C VAL A 349 -9.98 -6.68 3.62
N HIS A 350 -10.85 -7.67 3.42
CA HIS A 350 -11.89 -8.05 4.39
C HIS A 350 -11.33 -8.65 5.67
N SER A 351 -10.12 -9.20 5.66
CA SER A 351 -9.43 -9.64 6.87
C SER A 351 -9.11 -8.49 7.83
N VAL A 352 -8.97 -7.27 7.30
CA VAL A 352 -8.72 -6.05 8.09
C VAL A 352 -10.02 -5.26 8.32
N ASP A 353 -10.82 -5.07 7.27
CA ASP A 353 -12.12 -4.41 7.35
C ASP A 353 -13.22 -5.20 6.61
N PRO A 354 -14.01 -6.03 7.34
CA PRO A 354 -15.11 -6.80 6.75
C PRO A 354 -16.22 -5.94 6.14
N GLY A 355 -16.32 -4.66 6.51
CA GLY A 355 -17.31 -3.73 5.97
C GLY A 355 -16.88 -3.13 4.63
N TRP A 356 -15.66 -3.40 4.18
CA TRP A 356 -15.10 -2.76 3.00
C TRP A 356 -15.84 -3.15 1.71
N LYS A 357 -16.10 -2.17 0.84
CA LYS A 357 -16.80 -2.35 -0.43
C LYS A 357 -16.37 -1.26 -1.40
N ALA A 358 -16.12 -1.61 -2.67
CA ALA A 358 -15.91 -0.64 -3.74
C ALA A 358 -17.25 -0.09 -4.27
N SER A 359 -17.32 1.19 -4.61
CA SER A 359 -18.50 1.79 -5.26
C SER A 359 -18.51 1.60 -6.77
N GLY A 360 -17.35 1.38 -7.39
CA GLY A 360 -17.24 1.10 -8.81
C GLY A 360 -15.82 0.75 -9.21
N PHE A 361 -15.67 0.17 -10.39
CA PHE A 361 -14.38 -0.19 -10.98
C PHE A 361 -14.20 0.53 -12.31
N LEU A 362 -13.12 1.27 -12.48
CA LEU A 362 -12.75 1.90 -13.74
C LEU A 362 -11.80 0.97 -14.49
N ILE A 363 -12.12 0.67 -15.75
CA ILE A 363 -11.25 -0.07 -16.67
C ILE A 363 -10.85 0.82 -17.84
N ASP A 364 -9.67 0.60 -18.39
CA ASP A 364 -9.14 1.37 -19.52
C ASP A 364 -8.83 0.49 -20.76
N ASP A 365 -9.29 -0.76 -20.77
CA ASP A 365 -9.21 -1.67 -21.91
C ASP A 365 -10.57 -2.33 -22.15
N ALA A 366 -11.12 -2.19 -23.35
CA ALA A 366 -12.38 -2.83 -23.72
C ALA A 366 -12.29 -4.36 -23.76
N ALA A 367 -11.08 -4.92 -23.88
CA ALA A 367 -10.85 -6.36 -23.79
C ALA A 367 -10.69 -6.86 -22.34
N ALA A 368 -10.79 -5.98 -21.33
CA ALA A 368 -10.66 -6.39 -19.94
C ALA A 368 -11.81 -7.32 -19.52
N GLU A 369 -11.49 -8.36 -18.76
CA GLU A 369 -12.47 -9.28 -18.18
C GLU A 369 -13.32 -8.56 -17.12
N ILE A 370 -14.53 -8.15 -17.51
CA ILE A 370 -15.48 -7.45 -16.63
C ILE A 370 -16.20 -8.38 -15.66
N GLU A 371 -16.37 -9.66 -16.04
CA GLU A 371 -17.16 -10.62 -15.27
C GLU A 371 -16.52 -10.93 -13.91
N PRO A 372 -15.19 -11.20 -13.80
CA PRO A 372 -14.53 -11.37 -12.51
C PRO A 372 -14.73 -10.18 -11.56
N ILE A 373 -14.72 -8.95 -12.08
CA ILE A 373 -14.91 -7.74 -11.27
C ILE A 373 -16.34 -7.74 -10.69
N ARG A 374 -17.34 -8.01 -11.53
CA ARG A 374 -18.75 -8.08 -11.10
C ARG A 374 -18.99 -9.20 -10.11
N GLU A 375 -18.42 -10.38 -10.36
CA GLU A 375 -18.55 -11.56 -9.49
C GLU A 375 -17.88 -11.34 -8.13
N VAL A 376 -16.67 -10.76 -8.09
CA VAL A 376 -15.90 -10.61 -6.85
C VAL A 376 -16.30 -9.36 -6.06
N PHE A 377 -16.38 -8.20 -6.71
CA PHE A 377 -16.61 -6.91 -6.02
C PHE A 377 -18.08 -6.47 -6.01
N SER A 378 -18.94 -7.06 -6.86
CA SER A 378 -20.37 -6.71 -6.96
C SER A 378 -20.60 -5.20 -7.08
N CYS A 379 -19.86 -4.55 -8.00
CA CYS A 379 -19.92 -3.10 -8.23
C CYS A 379 -20.07 -2.76 -9.73
N PRO A 380 -20.60 -1.57 -10.05
CA PRO A 380 -20.62 -1.02 -11.42
C PRO A 380 -19.23 -0.88 -12.02
N ILE A 381 -19.15 -0.92 -13.35
CA ILE A 381 -17.90 -0.76 -14.10
C ILE A 381 -18.00 0.50 -14.96
N LEU A 382 -16.98 1.34 -14.92
CA LEU A 382 -16.80 2.55 -15.71
C LEU A 382 -15.69 2.35 -16.73
N PHE A 383 -15.79 3.04 -17.86
CA PHE A 383 -14.84 2.94 -18.95
C PHE A 383 -14.03 4.23 -19.14
N SER A 384 -12.71 4.11 -19.20
CA SER A 384 -11.81 5.25 -19.38
C SER A 384 -11.41 5.45 -20.85
N LEU A 385 -11.63 6.66 -21.34
CA LEU A 385 -11.24 7.07 -22.69
C LEU A 385 -9.75 7.44 -22.82
N TRP A 386 -9.06 7.58 -21.69
CA TRP A 386 -7.68 8.04 -21.63
C TRP A 386 -6.76 7.29 -22.61
N ARG A 387 -6.83 5.95 -22.63
CA ARG A 387 -5.95 5.10 -23.44
C ARG A 387 -6.15 5.31 -24.93
N VAL A 388 -7.40 5.38 -25.38
CA VAL A 388 -7.77 5.63 -26.79
C VAL A 388 -7.26 6.99 -27.21
N ARG A 389 -7.66 8.02 -26.46
CA ARG A 389 -7.30 9.42 -26.73
C ARG A 389 -5.79 9.59 -26.82
N ARG A 390 -5.05 9.10 -25.81
CA ARG A 390 -3.58 9.18 -25.75
C ARG A 390 -2.95 8.45 -26.93
N SER A 391 -3.42 7.25 -27.25
CA SER A 391 -2.84 6.45 -28.33
C SER A 391 -3.05 7.12 -29.69
N TRP A 392 -4.23 7.62 -29.98
CA TRP A 392 -4.52 8.33 -31.23
C TRP A 392 -3.68 9.59 -31.36
N LEU A 393 -3.74 10.50 -30.37
CA LEU A 393 -3.00 11.76 -30.43
C LEU A 393 -1.48 11.53 -30.58
N ARG A 394 -0.91 10.59 -29.81
CA ARG A 394 0.53 10.28 -29.90
C ARG A 394 0.93 9.78 -31.28
N HIS A 395 0.11 8.99 -31.94
CA HIS A 395 0.42 8.46 -33.27
C HIS A 395 0.16 9.49 -34.37
N ILE A 396 -0.86 10.35 -34.22
CA ILE A 396 -1.09 11.49 -35.10
C ILE A 396 0.14 12.41 -35.09
N VAL A 397 0.60 12.85 -33.91
CA VAL A 397 1.76 13.75 -33.79
C VAL A 397 3.04 13.09 -34.31
N LYS A 398 3.20 11.78 -34.13
CA LYS A 398 4.41 11.05 -34.57
C LYS A 398 4.42 10.74 -36.08
N LYS A 399 3.26 10.50 -36.69
CA LYS A 399 3.15 9.92 -38.05
C LYS A 399 2.68 10.93 -39.10
N CYS A 400 2.07 12.03 -38.70
CA CYS A 400 1.64 13.11 -39.58
C CYS A 400 2.57 14.31 -39.37
N THR A 401 3.10 14.90 -40.43
CA THR A 401 4.04 16.03 -40.32
C THR A 401 3.35 17.40 -40.31
N ASN A 402 2.21 17.53 -41.00
CA ASN A 402 1.47 18.78 -41.09
C ASN A 402 0.57 18.98 -39.86
N ILE A 403 0.80 20.06 -39.12
CA ILE A 403 0.08 20.37 -37.88
C ILE A 403 -1.41 20.65 -38.08
N GLU A 404 -1.81 21.24 -39.21
CA GLU A 404 -3.23 21.49 -39.50
C GLU A 404 -3.97 20.18 -39.74
N VAL A 405 -3.32 19.25 -40.47
CA VAL A 405 -3.85 17.90 -40.68
C VAL A 405 -3.92 17.14 -39.36
N GLN A 406 -2.91 17.25 -38.49
CA GLN A 406 -2.95 16.63 -37.15
C GLN A 406 -4.17 17.09 -36.34
N ARG A 407 -4.45 18.40 -36.34
CA ARG A 407 -5.58 18.99 -35.61
C ARG A 407 -6.91 18.51 -36.17
N GLU A 408 -7.08 18.56 -37.49
CA GLU A 408 -8.33 18.16 -38.12
C GLU A 408 -8.59 16.65 -37.98
N MET A 409 -7.56 15.81 -38.14
CA MET A 409 -7.69 14.37 -37.90
C MET A 409 -8.13 14.05 -36.47
N PHE A 410 -7.51 14.70 -35.47
CA PHE A 410 -7.84 14.43 -34.07
C PHE A 410 -9.26 14.91 -33.73
N LYS A 411 -9.68 16.06 -34.27
CA LYS A 411 -11.05 16.58 -34.18
C LYS A 411 -12.06 15.63 -34.84
N ARG A 412 -11.81 15.16 -36.07
CA ARG A 412 -12.70 14.22 -36.78
C ARG A 412 -12.85 12.89 -36.03
N LEU A 413 -11.77 12.34 -35.50
CA LEU A 413 -11.84 11.16 -34.61
C LEU A 413 -12.70 11.43 -33.38
N GLY A 414 -12.60 12.61 -32.77
CA GLY A 414 -13.46 13.02 -31.67
C GLY A 414 -14.93 13.06 -32.08
N GLN A 415 -15.26 13.66 -33.22
CA GLN A 415 -16.63 13.72 -33.73
C GLN A 415 -17.26 12.34 -33.92
N ILE A 416 -16.48 11.37 -34.41
CA ILE A 416 -16.91 9.95 -34.51
C ILE A 416 -17.22 9.38 -33.13
N MET A 417 -16.47 9.77 -32.08
CA MET A 417 -16.77 9.32 -30.71
C MET A 417 -18.01 9.99 -30.12
N TYR A 418 -18.23 11.29 -30.35
CA TYR A 418 -19.44 11.96 -29.87
C TYR A 418 -20.71 11.47 -30.58
N SER A 419 -20.59 10.98 -31.81
CA SER A 419 -21.74 10.52 -32.59
C SER A 419 -22.26 9.13 -32.20
N ILE A 420 -21.59 8.40 -31.27
CA ILE A 420 -21.97 7.05 -30.83
C ILE A 420 -23.42 6.98 -30.31
N TRP A 421 -23.90 8.04 -29.67
CA TRP A 421 -25.29 8.15 -29.19
C TRP A 421 -26.22 8.88 -30.17
N GLY A 422 -25.69 9.44 -31.26
CA GLY A 422 -26.44 10.23 -32.25
C GLY A 422 -27.06 9.42 -33.39
N GLY A 423 -26.98 8.09 -33.36
CA GLY A 423 -27.56 7.21 -34.39
C GLY A 423 -26.85 7.25 -35.75
N VAL A 424 -25.68 7.88 -35.83
CA VAL A 424 -24.86 7.96 -37.05
C VAL A 424 -24.27 6.60 -37.36
N ASP A 425 -24.27 6.21 -38.65
CA ASP A 425 -23.60 5.00 -39.10
C ASP A 425 -22.07 5.17 -38.97
N LEU A 426 -21.52 4.46 -37.98
CA LEU A 426 -20.10 4.47 -37.65
C LEU A 426 -19.24 3.91 -38.78
N ALA A 427 -19.75 2.95 -39.57
CA ALA A 427 -19.01 2.40 -40.70
C ALA A 427 -18.80 3.47 -41.77
N VAL A 428 -19.87 4.23 -42.07
CA VAL A 428 -19.82 5.37 -43.00
C VAL A 428 -18.86 6.44 -42.47
N ALA A 429 -18.96 6.81 -41.20
CA ALA A 429 -18.08 7.84 -40.62
C ALA A 429 -16.58 7.43 -40.62
N LEU A 430 -16.27 6.15 -40.43
CA LEU A 430 -14.91 5.62 -40.52
C LEU A 430 -14.40 5.51 -41.96
N GLU A 431 -15.29 5.22 -42.92
CA GLU A 431 -14.97 5.21 -44.34
C GLU A 431 -14.68 6.64 -44.84
N GLU A 432 -15.55 7.60 -44.51
CA GLU A 432 -15.32 9.04 -44.76
C GLU A 432 -13.99 9.50 -44.17
N PHE A 433 -13.72 9.18 -42.91
CA PHE A 433 -12.42 9.50 -42.28
C PHE A 433 -11.24 8.89 -43.04
N SER A 434 -11.40 7.67 -43.56
CA SER A 434 -10.34 7.01 -44.32
C SER A 434 -10.11 7.63 -45.70
N LEU A 435 -11.17 8.16 -46.32
CA LEU A 435 -11.11 8.88 -47.59
C LEU A 435 -10.52 10.29 -47.40
N ASP A 436 -11.00 11.04 -46.42
CA ASP A 436 -10.57 12.42 -46.10
C ASP A 436 -9.05 12.51 -45.83
N PHE A 437 -8.48 11.46 -45.24
CA PHE A 437 -7.07 11.43 -44.82
C PHE A 437 -6.25 10.33 -45.50
N VAL A 438 -6.65 9.90 -46.70
CA VAL A 438 -5.96 8.85 -47.47
C VAL A 438 -4.47 9.14 -47.68
N ASP A 439 -4.11 10.42 -47.84
CA ASP A 439 -2.73 10.88 -48.03
C ASP A 439 -1.85 10.70 -46.77
N GLN A 440 -2.45 10.54 -45.59
CA GLN A 440 -1.75 10.33 -44.32
C GLN A 440 -1.40 8.85 -44.11
N THR A 441 -0.76 8.26 -45.12
CA THR A 441 -0.52 6.82 -45.29
C THR A 441 0.05 6.14 -44.04
N SER A 442 1.04 6.74 -43.38
CA SER A 442 1.68 6.18 -42.17
C SER A 442 0.73 6.07 -40.98
N PHE A 443 -0.15 7.07 -40.79
CA PHE A 443 -1.17 7.01 -39.75
C PHE A 443 -2.28 6.05 -40.13
N MET A 444 -2.77 6.11 -41.37
CA MET A 444 -3.85 5.26 -41.84
C MET A 444 -3.49 3.77 -41.78
N GLN A 445 -2.26 3.41 -42.13
CA GLN A 445 -1.77 2.04 -41.96
C GLN A 445 -1.80 1.62 -40.48
N TYR A 446 -1.31 2.47 -39.59
CA TYR A 446 -1.37 2.22 -38.15
C TYR A 446 -2.81 2.05 -37.64
N PHE A 447 -3.71 2.93 -38.08
CA PHE A 447 -5.11 2.91 -37.66
C PHE A 447 -5.81 1.64 -38.14
N LYS A 448 -5.59 1.26 -39.41
CA LYS A 448 -6.08 0.01 -40.00
C LYS A 448 -5.55 -1.23 -39.27
N ASP A 449 -4.26 -1.28 -38.95
CA ASP A 449 -3.67 -2.46 -38.30
C ASP A 449 -4.02 -2.58 -36.82
N SER A 450 -4.08 -1.44 -36.11
CA SER A 450 -4.13 -1.42 -34.64
C SER A 450 -5.50 -1.11 -34.04
N TRP A 451 -6.38 -0.43 -34.78
CA TRP A 451 -7.66 0.07 -34.26
C TRP A 451 -8.87 -0.50 -34.99
N VAL A 452 -8.88 -0.54 -36.33
CA VAL A 452 -10.02 -1.08 -37.08
C VAL A 452 -10.48 -2.46 -36.58
N PRO A 453 -9.61 -3.45 -36.29
CA PRO A 453 -10.03 -4.77 -35.84
C PRO A 453 -10.73 -4.80 -34.47
N LYS A 454 -10.54 -3.75 -33.66
CA LYS A 454 -11.07 -3.69 -32.28
C LYS A 454 -12.01 -2.51 -32.05
N ILE A 455 -12.18 -1.61 -33.02
CA ILE A 455 -12.88 -0.34 -32.80
C ILE A 455 -14.33 -0.58 -32.39
N GLU A 456 -15.01 -1.55 -32.99
CA GLU A 456 -16.39 -1.92 -32.66
C GLU A 456 -16.54 -2.36 -31.19
N MET A 457 -15.61 -3.17 -30.67
CA MET A 457 -15.59 -3.60 -29.27
C MET A 457 -15.42 -2.39 -28.33
N TRP A 458 -14.53 -1.46 -28.69
CA TRP A 458 -14.31 -0.23 -27.91
C TRP A 458 -15.54 0.68 -27.92
N LEU A 459 -16.13 0.89 -29.09
CA LEU A 459 -17.35 1.70 -29.25
C LEU A 459 -18.53 1.10 -28.48
N THR A 460 -18.69 -0.22 -28.55
CA THR A 460 -19.72 -0.95 -27.79
C THR A 460 -19.51 -0.76 -26.28
N SER A 461 -18.26 -0.86 -25.81
CA SER A 461 -17.93 -0.62 -24.40
C SER A 461 -18.26 0.81 -23.97
N MET A 462 -17.96 1.81 -24.81
CA MET A 462 -18.28 3.21 -24.52
C MET A 462 -19.79 3.49 -24.50
N LYS A 463 -20.56 2.80 -25.36
CA LYS A 463 -22.02 2.93 -25.41
C LYS A 463 -22.70 2.27 -24.22
N THR A 464 -22.17 1.16 -23.73
CA THR A 464 -22.80 0.30 -22.72
C THR A 464 -22.36 0.57 -21.29
N LEU A 465 -21.18 1.18 -21.08
CA LEU A 465 -20.63 1.49 -19.76
C LEU A 465 -20.62 3.01 -19.51
N PRO A 466 -20.87 3.46 -18.26
CA PRO A 466 -20.61 4.84 -17.88
C PRO A 466 -19.15 5.21 -18.14
N LEU A 467 -18.91 6.41 -18.68
CA LEU A 467 -17.56 6.88 -18.97
C LEU A 467 -16.93 7.61 -17.78
N ALA A 468 -15.62 7.42 -17.59
CA ALA A 468 -14.83 8.10 -16.57
C ALA A 468 -14.60 9.58 -16.90
N SER A 469 -14.41 10.41 -15.87
CA SER A 469 -14.12 11.83 -16.02
C SER A 469 -12.71 12.10 -16.58
N GLN A 470 -12.50 13.32 -17.08
CA GLN A 470 -11.18 13.79 -17.48
C GLN A 470 -10.21 13.92 -16.28
N GLU A 471 -10.72 14.21 -15.07
CA GLU A 471 -9.92 14.25 -13.85
C GLU A 471 -9.33 12.86 -13.52
N ALA A 472 -10.17 11.82 -13.49
CA ALA A 472 -9.73 10.44 -13.27
C ALA A 472 -8.73 9.99 -14.35
N SER A 473 -8.99 10.35 -15.61
CA SER A 473 -8.09 10.12 -16.74
C SER A 473 -6.72 10.79 -16.53
N GLY A 474 -6.70 12.05 -16.08
CA GLY A 474 -5.48 12.80 -15.78
C GLY A 474 -4.69 12.21 -14.61
N ALA A 475 -5.37 11.68 -13.59
CA ALA A 475 -4.74 10.99 -12.46
C ALA A 475 -4.09 9.66 -12.86
N ILE A 476 -4.77 8.85 -13.67
CA ILE A 476 -4.21 7.61 -14.25
C ILE A 476 -3.00 7.94 -15.15
N GLU A 477 -3.10 9.00 -15.96
CA GLU A 477 -1.98 9.43 -16.78
C GLU A 477 -0.74 9.82 -15.95
N ALA A 478 -0.94 10.58 -14.87
CA ALA A 478 0.13 10.97 -13.96
C ALA A 478 0.82 9.74 -13.34
N TYR A 479 0.05 8.72 -12.94
CA TYR A 479 0.59 7.44 -12.49
C TYR A 479 1.49 6.80 -13.55
N HIS A 480 1.01 6.73 -14.80
CA HIS A 480 1.77 6.15 -15.92
C HIS A 480 3.05 6.89 -16.25
N VAL A 481 3.02 8.22 -16.19
CA VAL A 481 4.20 9.05 -16.39
C VAL A 481 5.23 8.70 -15.32
N LYS A 482 4.83 8.73 -14.04
CA LYS A 482 5.73 8.42 -12.92
C LYS A 482 6.28 6.99 -13.01
N LEU A 483 5.43 6.02 -13.32
CA LEU A 483 5.82 4.62 -13.55
C LEU A 483 6.87 4.49 -14.66
N LYS A 484 6.63 5.12 -15.82
CA LYS A 484 7.56 5.09 -16.96
C LYS A 484 8.90 5.76 -16.63
N THR A 485 8.88 6.90 -15.96
CA THR A 485 10.10 7.60 -15.54
C THR A 485 10.94 6.75 -14.59
N LYS A 486 10.32 5.95 -13.72
CA LYS A 486 11.04 5.05 -12.80
C LYS A 486 11.52 3.75 -13.46
N LEU A 487 10.79 3.23 -14.45
CA LEU A 487 11.11 1.94 -15.09
C LEU A 487 11.97 2.05 -16.35
N TYR A 488 11.90 3.15 -17.09
CA TYR A 488 12.63 3.33 -18.36
C TYR A 488 13.78 4.32 -18.24
N ASP A 489 14.47 4.32 -17.11
CA ASP A 489 15.80 4.91 -17.05
C ASP A 489 16.77 4.10 -17.94
N ASP A 490 17.53 4.79 -18.78
CA ASP A 490 18.36 4.20 -19.85
C ASP A 490 19.43 3.24 -19.31
N SER A 491 19.77 3.38 -18.03
CA SER A 491 20.74 2.57 -17.28
C SER A 491 20.37 1.09 -17.12
N HIS A 492 19.09 0.70 -17.30
CA HIS A 492 18.60 -0.64 -16.96
C HIS A 492 17.78 -1.34 -18.07
N LEU A 493 17.88 -0.89 -19.33
CA LEU A 493 17.11 -1.45 -20.45
C LEU A 493 17.31 -2.98 -20.63
N GLY A 494 18.51 -3.51 -20.31
CA GLY A 494 18.81 -4.94 -20.36
C GLY A 494 18.11 -5.80 -19.31
N SER A 495 17.66 -5.19 -18.19
CA SER A 495 17.03 -5.89 -17.06
C SER A 495 15.51 -5.99 -17.16
N LEU A 496 14.89 -5.36 -18.17
CA LEU A 496 13.42 -5.38 -18.37
C LEU A 496 12.86 -6.81 -18.56
N GLN A 497 13.70 -7.76 -18.96
CA GLN A 497 13.34 -9.16 -19.13
C GLN A 497 13.40 -9.98 -17.83
N ARG A 498 13.88 -9.41 -16.71
CA ARG A 498 13.85 -10.06 -15.41
C ARG A 498 12.67 -9.57 -14.57
N VAL A 499 11.96 -10.51 -13.93
CA VAL A 499 10.83 -10.21 -13.05
C VAL A 499 11.31 -9.68 -11.72
N ASP A 500 12.41 -10.22 -11.18
CA ASP A 500 12.97 -9.78 -9.90
C ASP A 500 13.39 -8.30 -9.90
N TRP A 501 13.93 -7.82 -11.01
CA TRP A 501 14.23 -6.41 -11.25
C TRP A 501 12.96 -5.55 -11.20
N LEU A 502 11.88 -5.98 -11.87
CA LEU A 502 10.60 -5.26 -11.87
C LEU A 502 10.03 -5.20 -10.46
N VAL A 503 10.01 -6.32 -9.74
CA VAL A 503 9.55 -6.41 -8.36
C VAL A 503 10.36 -5.48 -7.46
N HIS A 504 11.69 -5.45 -7.63
CA HIS A 504 12.55 -4.53 -6.89
C HIS A 504 12.17 -3.08 -7.17
N LYS A 505 12.13 -2.63 -8.43
CA LYS A 505 11.79 -1.25 -8.79
C LYS A 505 10.42 -0.81 -8.27
N LEU A 506 9.42 -1.70 -8.32
CA LEU A 506 8.09 -1.43 -7.79
C LEU A 506 8.11 -1.26 -6.26
N THR A 507 8.76 -2.18 -5.55
CA THR A 507 8.72 -2.24 -4.07
C THR A 507 9.73 -1.32 -3.38
N THR A 508 10.76 -0.85 -4.07
CA THR A 508 11.75 0.09 -3.54
C THR A 508 11.45 1.51 -3.99
N GLU A 509 11.73 1.85 -5.25
CA GLU A 509 11.67 3.22 -5.76
C GLU A 509 10.23 3.73 -5.95
N LEU A 510 9.38 2.97 -6.65
CA LEU A 510 8.02 3.42 -6.95
C LEU A 510 7.19 3.49 -5.68
N HIS A 511 7.19 2.43 -4.86
CA HIS A 511 6.53 2.41 -3.56
C HIS A 511 6.98 3.59 -2.68
N SER A 512 8.30 3.77 -2.52
CA SER A 512 8.84 4.85 -1.68
C SER A 512 8.46 6.24 -2.17
N SER A 513 8.38 6.43 -3.50
CA SER A 513 7.95 7.71 -4.06
C SER A 513 6.50 8.05 -3.69
N TYR A 514 5.57 7.10 -3.76
CA TYR A 514 4.18 7.35 -3.37
C TYR A 514 3.98 7.44 -1.87
N TRP A 515 4.76 6.66 -1.10
CA TRP A 515 4.76 6.75 0.35
C TRP A 515 5.20 8.16 0.80
N LEU A 516 6.31 8.67 0.24
CA LEU A 516 6.85 9.98 0.62
C LEU A 516 5.93 11.12 0.17
N ASP A 517 5.35 11.04 -1.02
CA ASP A 517 4.35 12.01 -1.51
C ASP A 517 3.17 12.14 -0.52
N ARG A 518 2.58 11.00 -0.13
CA ARG A 518 1.45 10.98 0.83
C ARG A 518 1.87 11.45 2.22
N TYR A 519 3.04 11.04 2.68
CA TYR A 519 3.57 11.49 3.97
C TYR A 519 3.77 13.01 3.97
N ALA A 520 4.36 13.56 2.91
CA ALA A 520 4.60 15.00 2.76
C ALA A 520 3.28 15.80 2.78
N ASP A 521 2.25 15.33 2.08
CA ASP A 521 0.93 15.96 2.06
C ASP A 521 0.22 15.88 3.43
N GLU A 522 0.27 14.73 4.12
CA GLU A 522 -0.42 14.54 5.41
C GLU A 522 0.25 15.24 6.58
N SER A 523 1.58 15.21 6.62
CA SER A 523 2.36 15.77 7.73
C SER A 523 2.73 17.23 7.54
N ASP A 524 2.38 17.81 6.40
CA ASP A 524 2.80 19.15 5.97
C ASP A 524 4.32 19.34 6.01
N SER A 525 5.06 18.27 5.68
CA SER A 525 6.52 18.25 5.64
C SER A 525 7.02 18.06 4.21
N PHE A 526 8.31 18.33 3.98
CA PHE A 526 8.93 18.28 2.64
C PHE A 526 8.16 19.13 1.61
N VAL A 527 8.13 20.46 1.82
CA VAL A 527 7.36 21.42 1.02
C VAL A 527 7.49 21.18 -0.50
N ASN A 528 8.71 21.03 -1.01
CA ASN A 528 8.93 20.77 -2.44
C ASN A 528 8.29 19.46 -2.93
N VAL A 529 8.40 18.38 -2.15
CA VAL A 529 7.80 17.07 -2.49
C VAL A 529 6.28 17.18 -2.49
N LYS A 530 5.71 17.88 -1.50
CA LYS A 530 4.27 18.16 -1.43
C LYS A 530 3.80 18.99 -2.63
N GLU A 531 4.50 20.07 -2.96
CA GLU A 531 4.17 20.92 -4.12
C GLU A 531 4.24 20.15 -5.44
N GLU A 532 5.29 19.34 -5.63
CA GLU A 532 5.43 18.46 -6.79
C GLU A 532 4.31 17.43 -6.85
N TYR A 533 3.95 16.83 -5.72
CA TYR A 533 2.84 15.88 -5.64
C TYR A 533 1.51 16.53 -6.01
N ILE A 534 1.18 17.69 -5.43
CA ILE A 534 -0.03 18.44 -5.77
C ILE A 534 -0.04 18.78 -7.26
N ALA A 535 1.08 19.26 -7.80
CA ALA A 535 1.21 19.62 -9.22
C ALA A 535 1.40 18.42 -10.17
N SER A 536 1.41 17.18 -9.68
CA SER A 536 1.71 15.99 -10.49
C SER A 536 0.65 15.70 -11.56
N THR A 537 -0.62 16.07 -11.29
CA THR A 537 -1.72 15.91 -12.26
C THR A 537 -1.85 17.14 -13.14
N SER A 538 -2.28 16.93 -14.39
CA SER A 538 -2.63 18.05 -15.28
C SER A 538 -3.86 18.81 -14.80
N TRP A 539 -4.77 18.16 -14.07
CA TRP A 539 -5.97 18.76 -13.48
C TRP A 539 -5.63 19.82 -12.43
N HIS A 540 -4.80 19.49 -11.45
CA HIS A 540 -4.39 20.47 -10.42
C HIS A 540 -3.62 21.63 -11.01
N ARG A 541 -2.75 21.36 -12.00
CA ARG A 541 -2.04 22.42 -12.74
C ARG A 541 -2.98 23.29 -13.58
N ALA A 542 -4.13 22.77 -13.99
CA ALA A 542 -5.15 23.53 -14.72
C ALA A 542 -5.90 24.48 -13.76
N LEU A 543 -6.25 24.03 -12.55
CA LEU A 543 -6.91 24.86 -11.54
C LEU A 543 -6.11 26.11 -11.16
N GLN A 544 -4.78 26.05 -11.26
CA GLN A 544 -3.91 27.21 -11.02
C GLN A 544 -3.97 28.25 -12.14
N ILE A 545 -4.53 27.93 -13.32
CA ILE A 545 -4.70 28.87 -14.43
C ILE A 545 -5.99 29.68 -14.19
N PRO A 546 -5.92 31.03 -14.11
CA PRO A 546 -7.13 31.83 -13.92
C PRO A 546 -7.95 31.90 -15.21
N ASP A 547 -9.27 32.04 -15.10
CA ASP A 547 -10.18 32.08 -16.27
C ASP A 547 -9.87 33.25 -17.21
N ASN A 548 -9.47 34.40 -16.66
CA ASN A 548 -9.10 35.59 -17.43
C ASN A 548 -7.83 35.42 -18.28
N ALA A 549 -7.05 34.35 -18.07
CA ALA A 549 -5.89 34.02 -18.90
C ALA A 549 -6.30 33.31 -20.19
N ILE A 550 -7.59 33.01 -20.39
CA ILE A 550 -8.12 32.37 -21.58
C ILE A 550 -8.85 33.39 -22.43
N SER A 551 -8.53 33.42 -23.73
CA SER A 551 -9.31 34.13 -24.74
C SER A 551 -9.81 33.13 -25.80
N LEU A 552 -11.11 33.05 -25.97
CA LEU A 552 -11.75 32.24 -27.00
C LEU A 552 -11.81 33.02 -28.32
N ASP A 553 -11.76 32.32 -29.45
CA ASP A 553 -12.01 32.94 -30.75
C ASP A 553 -13.51 33.17 -30.96
N ASP A 554 -13.87 34.41 -31.31
CA ASP A 554 -15.26 34.89 -31.40
C ASP A 554 -15.96 34.50 -32.71
N ARG A 555 -15.21 34.11 -33.75
CA ARG A 555 -15.77 33.93 -35.10
C ARG A 555 -16.22 32.50 -35.38
N ASP A 556 -15.41 31.51 -35.01
CA ASP A 556 -15.67 30.11 -35.36
C ASP A 556 -15.39 29.11 -34.21
N HIS A 557 -15.06 29.60 -33.00
CA HIS A 557 -14.69 28.77 -31.85
C HIS A 557 -13.59 27.72 -32.16
N LEU A 558 -12.75 27.97 -33.17
CA LEU A 558 -11.77 27.00 -33.67
C LEU A 558 -10.63 26.75 -32.68
N PHE A 559 -10.25 27.77 -31.93
CA PHE A 559 -9.18 27.70 -30.95
C PHE A 559 -9.41 28.62 -29.76
N ALA A 560 -8.76 28.29 -28.66
CA ALA A 560 -8.61 29.11 -27.47
C ALA A 560 -7.12 29.45 -27.28
N LYS A 561 -6.82 30.66 -26.83
CA LYS A 561 -5.45 31.04 -26.41
C LYS A 561 -5.39 31.08 -24.90
N VAL A 562 -4.32 30.52 -24.35
CA VAL A 562 -4.02 30.52 -22.92
C VAL A 562 -2.71 31.30 -22.71
N VAL A 563 -2.79 32.42 -22.01
CA VAL A 563 -1.63 33.27 -21.68
C VAL A 563 -0.83 32.63 -20.54
N SER A 564 0.49 32.54 -20.71
CA SER A 564 1.37 32.03 -19.67
C SER A 564 1.47 33.00 -18.49
N GLN A 565 1.37 32.46 -17.28
CA GLN A 565 1.53 33.24 -16.03
C GLN A 565 2.97 33.68 -15.77
N LYS A 566 3.95 32.90 -16.26
CA LYS A 566 5.37 33.20 -16.03
C LYS A 566 5.90 34.25 -17.03
N ASP A 567 5.31 34.29 -18.21
CA ASP A 567 5.70 35.20 -19.29
C ASP A 567 4.48 35.51 -20.14
N SER A 568 3.95 36.73 -20.02
CA SER A 568 2.75 37.17 -20.75
C SER A 568 2.94 37.24 -22.26
N LYS A 569 4.18 37.15 -22.78
CA LYS A 569 4.45 37.06 -24.21
C LYS A 569 4.26 35.66 -24.77
N VAL A 570 4.23 34.63 -23.90
CA VAL A 570 4.05 33.24 -24.31
C VAL A 570 2.57 32.90 -24.22
N THR A 571 1.96 32.65 -25.38
CA THR A 571 0.60 32.11 -25.50
C THR A 571 0.64 30.69 -26.01
N ARG A 572 -0.20 29.83 -25.42
CA ARG A 572 -0.45 28.46 -25.89
C ARG A 572 -1.79 28.40 -26.58
N VAL A 573 -1.85 27.75 -27.73
CA VAL A 573 -3.10 27.62 -28.49
C VAL A 573 -3.66 26.22 -28.27
N VAL A 574 -4.97 26.15 -28.02
CA VAL A 574 -5.76 24.94 -27.85
C VAL A 574 -6.81 24.91 -28.96
N TRP A 575 -6.67 23.98 -29.90
CA TRP A 575 -7.63 23.74 -30.98
C TRP A 575 -8.74 22.81 -30.53
N ASN A 576 -9.93 22.98 -31.13
CA ASN A 576 -11.15 22.23 -30.77
C ASN A 576 -11.50 22.40 -29.27
N PRO A 577 -11.62 23.65 -28.77
CA PRO A 577 -11.89 23.92 -27.36
C PRO A 577 -13.24 23.34 -26.91
N GLY A 578 -13.32 22.90 -25.65
CA GLY A 578 -14.53 22.28 -25.09
C GLY A 578 -14.67 20.78 -25.39
N SER A 579 -13.69 20.16 -26.06
CA SER A 579 -13.71 18.74 -26.39
C SER A 579 -12.65 17.94 -25.63
N GLU A 580 -12.96 16.69 -25.28
CA GLU A 580 -11.96 15.69 -24.89
C GLU A 580 -10.86 15.52 -25.96
N PHE A 581 -11.20 15.75 -27.23
CA PHE A 581 -10.31 15.64 -28.39
C PHE A 581 -9.73 16.99 -28.82
N ALA A 582 -9.50 17.89 -27.86
CA ALA A 582 -8.75 19.12 -28.07
C ALA A 582 -7.24 18.86 -28.23
N HIS A 583 -6.59 19.64 -29.08
CA HIS A 583 -5.15 19.58 -29.32
C HIS A 583 -4.49 20.87 -28.81
N CYS A 584 -3.41 20.78 -28.03
CA CYS A 584 -2.63 21.94 -27.60
C CYS A 584 -1.22 21.92 -28.21
N ASP A 585 -0.63 23.09 -28.46
CA ASP A 585 0.75 23.24 -28.97
C ASP A 585 1.84 23.09 -27.91
N CYS A 586 1.48 22.87 -26.64
CA CYS A 586 2.47 22.68 -25.60
C CYS A 586 3.16 21.31 -25.74
N GLU A 587 4.44 21.25 -25.35
CA GLU A 587 5.28 20.05 -25.43
C GLU A 587 4.61 18.81 -24.80
N TRP A 588 3.94 18.98 -23.67
CA TRP A 588 3.23 17.89 -22.99
C TRP A 588 2.13 17.26 -23.86
N SER A 589 1.36 18.10 -24.57
CA SER A 589 0.31 17.65 -25.49
C SER A 589 0.89 17.00 -26.75
N LEU A 590 2.04 17.50 -27.23
CA LEU A 590 2.73 16.93 -28.39
C LEU A 590 3.29 15.52 -28.11
N GLN A 591 3.50 15.15 -26.85
CA GLN A 591 3.80 13.77 -26.45
C GLN A 591 2.56 12.85 -26.43
N GLY A 592 1.37 13.39 -26.74
CA GLY A 592 0.09 12.69 -26.70
C GLY A 592 -0.61 12.70 -25.34
N ASN A 593 -0.05 13.40 -24.35
CA ASN A 593 -0.57 13.44 -22.99
C ASN A 593 -1.67 14.52 -22.83
N LEU A 594 -2.54 14.39 -21.83
CA LEU A 594 -3.56 15.38 -21.49
C LEU A 594 -2.92 16.55 -20.73
N CYS A 595 -2.86 17.73 -21.35
CA CYS A 595 -2.21 18.89 -20.77
C CYS A 595 -3.16 19.77 -19.94
N LYS A 596 -2.57 20.56 -19.04
CA LYS A 596 -3.30 21.51 -18.19
C LYS A 596 -4.08 22.57 -18.98
N HIS A 597 -3.60 22.96 -20.16
CA HIS A 597 -4.27 23.98 -20.99
C HIS A 597 -5.58 23.44 -21.57
N ILE A 598 -5.58 22.18 -22.05
CA ILE A 598 -6.79 21.52 -22.55
C ILE A 598 -7.84 21.42 -21.44
N ILE A 599 -7.44 20.91 -20.27
CA ILE A 599 -8.35 20.78 -19.13
C ILE A 599 -8.92 22.14 -18.74
N LYS A 600 -8.06 23.16 -18.63
CA LYS A 600 -8.51 24.50 -18.24
C LYS A 600 -9.49 25.11 -19.25
N VAL A 601 -9.18 25.00 -20.54
CA VAL A 601 -10.07 25.49 -21.61
C VAL A 601 -11.41 24.75 -21.57
N ASN A 602 -11.39 23.43 -21.38
CA ASN A 602 -12.62 22.64 -21.26
C ASN A 602 -13.47 23.07 -20.04
N MET A 603 -12.85 23.32 -18.89
CA MET A 603 -13.56 23.84 -17.70
C MET A 603 -14.29 25.17 -17.98
N VAL A 604 -13.66 26.08 -18.74
CA VAL A 604 -14.28 27.36 -19.10
C VAL A 604 -15.38 27.18 -20.15
N CYS A 605 -15.16 26.31 -21.14
CA CYS A 605 -16.13 26.00 -22.17
C CYS A 605 -17.39 25.30 -21.62
N GLU A 606 -17.27 24.45 -20.61
CA GLU A 606 -18.42 23.78 -19.97
C GLU A 606 -19.45 24.76 -19.37
N ASN A 607 -19.01 25.97 -18.98
CA ASN A 607 -19.88 27.02 -18.46
C ASN A 607 -20.61 27.82 -19.57
N LEU A 608 -20.29 27.58 -20.84
CA LEU A 608 -20.84 28.30 -21.98
C LEU A 608 -21.83 27.43 -22.75
N GLN A 609 -23.03 27.95 -23.01
CA GLN A 609 -24.12 27.19 -23.66
C GLN A 609 -23.84 26.75 -25.10
N CYS A 610 -22.84 27.34 -25.77
CA CYS A 610 -22.50 27.01 -27.16
C CYS A 610 -21.62 25.76 -27.32
N TYR A 611 -21.06 25.21 -26.24
CA TYR A 611 -20.20 24.03 -26.29
C TYR A 611 -20.96 22.74 -25.97
N GLN A 612 -20.54 21.66 -26.62
CA GLN A 612 -21.08 20.33 -26.37
C GLN A 612 -20.61 19.83 -25.00
N SER A 613 -21.50 19.15 -24.25
CA SER A 613 -21.16 18.60 -22.94
C SER A 613 -20.13 17.47 -23.04
N SER A 614 -19.35 17.26 -21.98
CA SER A 614 -18.34 16.20 -21.90
C SER A 614 -18.90 14.81 -22.23
N LEU A 615 -18.06 13.92 -22.79
CA LEU A 615 -18.47 12.54 -23.09
C LEU A 615 -18.92 11.78 -21.84
N SER A 616 -18.27 12.03 -20.71
CA SER A 616 -18.66 11.45 -19.42
C SER A 616 -20.07 11.88 -18.99
N PHE A 617 -20.40 13.15 -19.17
CA PHE A 617 -21.74 13.67 -18.89
C PHE A 617 -22.79 13.14 -19.87
N GLN A 618 -22.48 13.08 -21.17
CA GLN A 618 -23.40 12.52 -22.17
C GLN A 618 -23.68 11.05 -21.92
N SER A 619 -22.64 10.25 -21.63
CA SER A 619 -22.79 8.85 -21.27
C SER A 619 -23.71 8.68 -20.07
N LEU A 620 -23.48 9.44 -18.99
CA LEU A 620 -24.34 9.42 -17.82
C LEU A 620 -25.78 9.82 -18.14
N LYS A 621 -25.96 10.92 -18.89
CA LYS A 621 -27.28 11.41 -19.31
C LYS A 621 -28.04 10.35 -20.10
N ASN A 622 -27.39 9.71 -21.07
CA ASN A 622 -28.02 8.69 -21.90
C ASN A 622 -28.37 7.44 -21.09
N ILE A 623 -27.51 7.01 -20.16
CA ILE A 623 -27.82 5.89 -19.25
C ILE A 623 -29.05 6.22 -18.39
N LEU A 624 -29.16 7.46 -17.89
CA LEU A 624 -30.32 7.88 -17.11
C LEU A 624 -31.60 7.95 -17.96
N ILE A 625 -31.51 8.40 -19.21
CA ILE A 625 -32.64 8.39 -20.16
C ILE A 625 -33.05 6.97 -20.49
N ASP A 626 -32.11 6.08 -20.82
CA ASP A 626 -32.40 4.67 -21.11
C ASP A 626 -33.05 3.95 -19.91
N LEU A 627 -32.63 4.28 -18.68
CA LEU A 627 -33.25 3.78 -17.45
C LEU A 627 -34.67 4.31 -17.26
N TRP A 628 -34.95 5.52 -17.72
CA TRP A 628 -36.27 6.14 -17.67
C TRP A 628 -37.21 5.61 -18.77
N GLU A 629 -36.68 5.34 -19.96
CA GLU A 629 -37.46 4.89 -21.13
C GLU A 629 -37.79 3.39 -21.13
N LYS A 630 -37.04 2.55 -20.39
CA LYS A 630 -37.36 1.13 -20.27
C LYS A 630 -38.63 0.91 -19.42
N PRO A 631 -39.68 0.24 -19.94
CA PRO A 631 -40.78 -0.21 -19.11
C PRO A 631 -40.27 -1.31 -18.18
N MET A 632 -40.14 -1.00 -16.90
CA MET A 632 -39.80 -1.98 -15.88
C MET A 632 -41.05 -2.82 -15.59
N ASP A 633 -41.19 -3.98 -16.23
CA ASP A 633 -42.34 -4.90 -16.11
C ASP A 633 -42.57 -5.50 -14.68
N ASP A 634 -41.82 -5.04 -13.67
CA ASP A 634 -41.99 -5.43 -12.27
C ASP A 634 -42.01 -4.17 -11.37
N SER A 635 -43.10 -4.03 -10.60
CA SER A 635 -43.30 -2.97 -9.60
C SER A 635 -42.14 -2.81 -8.62
N VAL A 636 -41.45 -3.89 -8.25
CA VAL A 636 -40.31 -3.85 -7.33
C VAL A 636 -39.11 -3.17 -7.98
N ALA A 637 -38.90 -3.41 -9.27
CA ALA A 637 -37.78 -2.86 -10.00
C ALA A 637 -38.00 -1.37 -10.30
N LEU A 638 -39.26 -0.93 -10.44
CA LEU A 638 -39.64 0.48 -10.47
C LEU A 638 -39.38 1.17 -9.11
N ASP A 639 -39.74 0.54 -7.99
CA ASP A 639 -39.48 1.08 -6.65
C ASP A 639 -37.97 1.24 -6.38
N ILE A 640 -37.17 0.25 -6.78
CA ILE A 640 -35.70 0.28 -6.65
C ILE A 640 -35.10 1.37 -7.55
N SER A 641 -35.53 1.46 -8.81
CA SER A 641 -35.06 2.49 -9.74
C SER A 641 -35.40 3.88 -9.20
N THR A 642 -36.65 4.08 -8.76
CA THR A 642 -37.12 5.34 -8.16
C THR A 642 -36.32 5.69 -6.91
N ALA A 643 -36.05 4.74 -6.01
CA ALA A 643 -35.23 4.97 -4.82
C ALA A 643 -33.78 5.35 -5.18
N TRP A 644 -33.18 4.71 -6.18
CA TRP A 644 -31.85 5.06 -6.69
C TRP A 644 -31.83 6.44 -7.33
N THR A 645 -32.81 6.78 -8.17
CA THR A 645 -32.91 8.11 -8.79
C THR A 645 -33.05 9.20 -7.74
N HIS A 646 -33.87 9.01 -6.70
CA HIS A 646 -34.00 9.97 -5.61
C HIS A 646 -32.72 10.09 -4.78
N GLN A 647 -32.03 8.98 -4.52
CA GLN A 647 -30.74 9.00 -3.84
C GLN A 647 -29.67 9.73 -4.67
N MET A 648 -29.61 9.47 -5.97
CA MET A 648 -28.70 10.16 -6.89
C MET A 648 -29.04 11.64 -7.01
N LEU A 649 -30.33 11.99 -7.10
CA LEU A 649 -30.80 13.38 -7.13
C LEU A 649 -30.39 14.13 -5.85
N ASP A 650 -30.59 13.52 -4.68
CA ASP A 650 -30.18 14.08 -3.38
C ASP A 650 -28.66 14.25 -3.30
N GLN A 651 -27.88 13.29 -3.83
CA GLN A 651 -26.42 13.41 -3.91
C GLN A 651 -25.97 14.51 -4.88
N VAL A 652 -26.62 14.63 -6.05
CA VAL A 652 -26.31 15.66 -7.05
C VAL A 652 -26.71 17.05 -6.53
N GLN A 653 -27.86 17.20 -5.89
CA GLN A 653 -28.27 18.45 -5.25
C GLN A 653 -27.26 18.88 -4.19
N LYS A 654 -26.80 17.95 -3.35
CA LYS A 654 -25.75 18.23 -2.36
C LYS A 654 -24.42 18.61 -3.01
N LEU A 655 -24.04 17.97 -4.12
CA LEU A 655 -22.83 18.32 -4.88
C LEU A 655 -22.94 19.70 -5.54
N VAL A 656 -24.10 20.04 -6.09
CA VAL A 656 -24.37 21.37 -6.67
C VAL A 656 -24.36 22.45 -5.59
N GLU A 657 -24.98 22.19 -4.44
CA GLU A 657 -24.92 23.07 -3.27
C GLU A 657 -23.47 23.29 -2.80
N LEU A 658 -22.67 22.21 -2.71
CA LEU A 658 -21.23 22.28 -2.39
C LEU A 658 -20.44 23.11 -3.40
N ASN A 659 -20.75 23.00 -4.70
CA ASN A 659 -20.04 23.71 -5.75
C ASN A 659 -20.46 25.19 -5.85
N SER A 660 -21.65 25.52 -5.35
CA SER A 660 -22.18 26.89 -5.30
C SER A 660 -21.87 27.64 -4.01
N SER A 661 -21.27 26.99 -3.01
CA SER A 661 -21.03 27.55 -1.68
C SER A 661 -19.56 27.91 -1.47
N ASP A 662 -19.29 29.16 -1.11
CA ASP A 662 -17.94 29.67 -0.81
C ASP A 662 -17.35 29.12 0.50
N ASP A 663 -18.14 28.40 1.32
CA ASP A 663 -17.72 27.82 2.60
C ASP A 663 -18.30 26.41 2.79
N ILE A 664 -17.50 25.41 2.41
CA ILE A 664 -17.77 23.98 2.57
C ILE A 664 -18.13 23.61 4.02
N GLY A 665 -17.64 24.35 5.02
CA GLY A 665 -17.90 24.10 6.43
C GLY A 665 -19.36 24.26 6.85
N LEU A 666 -20.09 25.18 6.23
CA LEU A 666 -21.53 25.40 6.50
C LEU A 666 -22.40 24.26 5.92
N VAL A 667 -22.02 23.73 4.76
CA VAL A 667 -22.72 22.60 4.11
C VAL A 667 -22.48 21.30 4.88
N VAL A 668 -21.24 21.06 5.33
CA VAL A 668 -20.86 19.88 6.12
C VAL A 668 -21.58 19.83 7.47
N ASN A 669 -21.84 20.97 8.11
CA ASN A 669 -22.58 21.05 9.37
C ASN A 669 -24.07 20.67 9.23
N ASN A 670 -24.65 20.82 8.04
CA ASN A 670 -26.04 20.45 7.75
C ASN A 670 -26.19 18.99 7.28
N MET A 671 -25.09 18.28 7.05
CA MET A 671 -25.13 16.86 6.74
C MET A 671 -25.38 16.05 8.03
N PRO A 672 -26.40 15.17 8.08
CA PRO A 672 -26.63 14.34 9.24
C PRO A 672 -25.45 13.37 9.42
N LEU A 673 -24.65 13.65 10.45
CA LEU A 673 -23.60 12.78 10.96
C LEU A 673 -24.19 11.45 11.46
N LYS A 674 -24.39 10.47 10.57
CA LYS A 674 -24.62 9.07 10.96
C LYS A 674 -23.30 8.43 11.38
N TRP A 675 -22.73 8.91 12.49
CA TRP A 675 -21.82 8.06 13.26
C TRP A 675 -22.63 6.86 13.72
N VAL A 676 -22.20 5.66 13.32
CA VAL A 676 -22.63 4.42 13.95
C VAL A 676 -22.50 4.64 15.45
N ALA A 677 -23.63 4.74 16.15
CA ALA A 677 -23.66 4.93 17.58
C ALA A 677 -22.74 3.89 18.20
N LYS A 678 -21.73 4.36 18.94
CA LYS A 678 -20.91 3.52 19.81
C LYS A 678 -21.84 2.53 20.49
N LYS A 679 -21.72 1.24 20.18
CA LYS A 679 -22.29 0.17 21.00
C LYS A 679 -21.67 0.33 22.38
N VAL A 680 -22.40 1.01 23.26
CA VAL A 680 -22.14 1.03 24.69
C VAL A 680 -22.17 -0.44 25.12
N ARG A 681 -21.09 -0.87 25.79
CA ARG A 681 -20.98 -2.22 26.36
C ARG A 681 -22.24 -2.50 27.19
N THR A 682 -23.13 -3.35 26.68
CA THR A 682 -24.19 -3.96 27.46
C THR A 682 -23.52 -4.89 28.46
N THR A 683 -23.43 -4.46 29.71
CA THR A 683 -23.19 -5.32 30.85
C THR A 683 -24.34 -6.32 30.93
N SER A 684 -24.03 -7.60 30.77
CA SER A 684 -24.96 -8.70 30.96
C SER A 684 -25.57 -8.64 32.36
N GLY A 685 -26.82 -8.20 32.44
CA GLY A 685 -27.70 -8.30 33.60
C GLY A 685 -28.78 -9.33 33.32
N ARG A 686 -28.87 -10.33 34.21
CA ARG A 686 -29.83 -11.44 34.22
C ARG A 686 -31.27 -11.00 33.92
N GLN A 687 -31.97 -11.83 33.16
CA GLN A 687 -33.42 -11.81 33.00
C GLN A 687 -34.14 -11.90 34.36
N SER A 688 -35.18 -11.10 34.53
CA SER A 688 -36.35 -11.46 35.34
C SER A 688 -37.59 -10.88 34.67
N SER A 689 -38.45 -11.80 34.25
CA SER A 689 -39.77 -11.60 33.69
C SER A 689 -40.76 -11.23 34.79
N THR A 690 -41.48 -10.12 34.68
CA THR A 690 -42.94 -10.05 34.96
C THR A 690 -43.57 -8.77 34.44
N LEU A 691 -44.87 -8.90 34.16
CA LEU A 691 -45.82 -8.00 33.51
C LEU A 691 -46.16 -6.68 34.26
N ALA A 692 -46.78 -5.79 33.48
CA ALA A 692 -47.89 -4.88 33.83
C ALA A 692 -47.61 -3.38 34.13
N LEU A 693 -48.14 -2.56 33.21
CA LEU A 693 -49.00 -1.36 33.36
C LEU A 693 -48.54 -0.10 34.13
N SER A 694 -48.72 1.01 33.40
CA SER A 694 -49.02 2.42 33.73
C SER A 694 -49.08 2.87 35.20
N SER A 695 -48.43 3.99 35.52
CA SER A 695 -49.09 5.30 35.72
C SER A 695 -48.15 6.34 36.33
N SER A 696 -48.59 7.58 36.22
CA SER A 696 -47.96 8.86 36.51
C SER A 696 -47.52 9.14 37.95
N SER A 697 -46.55 10.06 38.06
CA SER A 697 -46.58 11.31 38.86
C SER A 697 -45.47 11.52 39.91
N LYS A 698 -44.86 12.70 39.77
CA LYS A 698 -44.45 13.71 40.76
C LYS A 698 -43.46 13.39 41.89
N ASN A 699 -42.41 14.22 41.87
CA ASN A 699 -41.84 15.03 42.95
C ASN A 699 -40.79 14.42 43.92
N ASP A 700 -39.63 15.08 43.84
CA ASP A 700 -38.95 15.79 44.93
C ASP A 700 -37.84 15.16 45.80
N TYR A 701 -36.73 15.90 45.78
CA TYR A 701 -35.74 16.24 46.81
C TYR A 701 -34.85 15.17 47.49
N ALA A 702 -33.55 15.39 47.23
CA ALA A 702 -32.49 15.66 48.21
C ALA A 702 -31.65 14.51 48.81
N ARG A 703 -30.36 14.54 48.42
CA ARG A 703 -29.13 14.45 49.24
C ARG A 703 -29.15 13.54 50.49
N LYS A 704 -28.21 12.57 50.53
CA LYS A 704 -27.09 12.61 51.51
C LYS A 704 -25.93 11.65 51.22
N ARG A 705 -24.75 12.18 51.56
CA ARG A 705 -23.37 11.70 51.54
C ARG A 705 -23.07 10.38 52.29
N ASN A 706 -21.99 9.75 51.80
CA ASN A 706 -20.89 9.07 52.51
C ASN A 706 -21.18 7.85 53.41
N ARG A 707 -20.53 6.71 53.09
CA ARG A 707 -19.47 6.16 53.96
C ARG A 707 -18.69 5.01 53.32
N LYS A 708 -17.36 5.18 53.32
CA LYS A 708 -16.34 4.13 53.19
C LYS A 708 -16.58 3.03 54.24
N ARG A 709 -16.38 1.75 53.88
CA ARG A 709 -16.21 0.68 54.86
C ARG A 709 -14.90 -0.08 54.61
N LYS A 710 -14.09 -0.10 55.67
CA LYS A 710 -12.82 -0.81 55.84
C LYS A 710 -13.03 -2.33 55.86
N ARG A 711 -11.99 -3.02 55.39
CA ARG A 711 -11.62 -4.43 55.64
C ARG A 711 -11.85 -4.85 57.09
N LEU A 712 -12.35 -6.08 57.24
CA LEU A 712 -12.07 -6.93 58.39
C LEU A 712 -11.63 -8.31 57.90
N SER A 713 -10.42 -8.67 58.32
CA SER A 713 -9.85 -10.01 58.39
C SER A 713 -10.54 -10.83 59.49
N ARG A 714 -10.64 -12.15 59.33
CA ARG A 714 -10.01 -13.18 60.20
C ARG A 714 -10.51 -14.60 59.88
N PHE A 715 -9.53 -15.47 59.64
CA PHE A 715 -9.34 -16.85 60.13
C PHE A 715 -10.54 -17.83 60.23
N ARG A 716 -10.46 -18.94 59.50
CA ARG A 716 -9.86 -20.20 59.98
C ARG A 716 -9.27 -20.97 58.81
#